data_AF-A0AAN6TP52-F1
#
_entry.id   AF-A0AAN6TP52-F1
#
_cell.length_a   1.000
_cell.length_b   1.000
_cell.length_c   1.000
_cell.angle_alpha   90.00
_cell.angle_beta   90.00
_cell.angle_gamma   90.00
#
_symmetry.space_group_name_H-M   'P 1'
#
loop_
_entity.id
_entity.type
_entity.pdbx_description
1 polymer ?
#
loop_
_entity_poly.entity_id
_entity_poly.type
_entity_poly.pdbx_seq_one_letter_code
_entity_poly.pdbx_strand_id
1 'polypeptide(L)'
;EIAKAICAAAGEQRITPAEACYSVAHDVAVGLQLINEYLASLPPYWIEPDVEELCHSLLLDLLDITKPPKRRSNPALFPRLPLFSSPSGGSEAQNLEARVLNFFRAKSTKAQKLKSTCDELRVKLTKDDAENDPQQIPESALKQLSDADMSGCFNSGVFNALELASTCNPQSHENTVELPWHPARLCLDETKGGIRVLVSLTLETGDWQEFCVGTNQTETPDNDDASFLEQGSFCNFLNKEITACLFLSFIEGRGFRVLGEPEQLHQMLEAGRGESLATVLSKYDLKPKDKVLLASTVARAYWQYYDSEMMRTRWTSDAIWFMPEKRIKPRRDQLPLCAYLSFPFGAPDTSSRDIFLKDHLTHRCPRIFDVGVLLLEIGLGEKFQTGDKPDFVAQHNLNHKIATDSLEELEKAAWDGFLNKKVFDQAVKFCLYSKNFIKATKKPQTGRRGIGERPEPMTAEEQKRGVLERRKIFYRNVVQPLAWLAREGFKAQPGQINYISKKRPDTQPESTDPAQQPDEECLFHSAIVPKMWLEDIKKIGESVERKRRAKSITTPVRVAIVDTGLNMDLPIFTKKPGLKRAVIDHVDYVDPGTSTITDAFGHGTLMARIVMESAPGAEILVARVARDTKQLKTSQENICKAILWAGKPGRADIIFTSFGVSRKDQGGIGEAIEAVERERREDIIFLASAGNSDTDDESFPACHASVIAVYATDKHGAPLSSNAASPGQSSWVLGTYGEPPDSLRAEFASLYTGICEAGSSIATAAMAGISATMLAYATALPSLVEIPCNHVLKRLRTTKGMEALLCRLAPQSKAHPWLRAVKPPVFWKNKPGDSMRLCAFIDTQAEV
;
A
#
# COMPACT_ATOMS: atom_id res chain seq x y z
N GLU A 1 -13.72 -19.09 -3.77
CA GLU A 1 -14.21 -19.34 -2.40
C GLU A 1 -13.43 -18.60 -1.32
N ILE A 2 -12.09 -18.68 -1.30
CA ILE A 2 -11.29 -17.98 -0.28
C ILE A 2 -11.47 -16.47 -0.33
N ALA A 3 -11.51 -15.85 -1.51
CA ALA A 3 -11.89 -14.44 -1.65
C ALA A 3 -13.23 -14.15 -0.94
N LYS A 4 -14.26 -15.00 -1.13
CA LYS A 4 -15.57 -14.93 -0.45
C LYS A 4 -15.48 -15.12 1.08
N ALA A 5 -14.59 -15.96 1.58
CA ALA A 5 -14.35 -16.11 3.02
C ALA A 5 -13.58 -14.92 3.64
N ILE A 6 -12.57 -14.37 2.94
CA ILE A 6 -11.74 -13.24 3.42
C ILE A 6 -12.58 -12.05 3.77
N CYS A 7 -13.36 -11.58 2.80
CA CYS A 7 -14.11 -10.37 3.05
C CYS A 7 -15.47 -10.60 3.77
N ALA A 8 -15.91 -11.86 3.97
CA ALA A 8 -16.98 -12.17 4.95
C ALA A 8 -16.45 -11.97 6.39
N ALA A 9 -15.24 -12.46 6.65
CA ALA A 9 -14.49 -12.20 7.87
C ALA A 9 -14.21 -10.71 8.15
N ALA A 10 -14.08 -9.88 7.10
CA ALA A 10 -13.92 -8.43 7.21
C ALA A 10 -15.24 -7.65 7.42
N GLY A 11 -16.37 -8.20 6.97
CA GLY A 11 -17.70 -7.61 7.12
C GLY A 11 -18.22 -7.69 8.57
N GLU A 12 -18.01 -8.79 9.29
CA GLU A 12 -18.57 -8.98 10.64
C GLU A 12 -17.87 -8.20 11.79
N GLN A 13 -17.20 -7.08 11.51
CA GLN A 13 -16.38 -6.31 12.47
C GLN A 13 -15.23 -7.12 13.14
N ARG A 14 -14.86 -8.29 12.58
CA ARG A 14 -13.79 -9.14 13.13
C ARG A 14 -12.41 -8.74 12.62
N ILE A 15 -12.25 -8.06 11.48
CA ILE A 15 -10.98 -7.38 11.15
C ILE A 15 -11.33 -5.92 10.92
N THR A 16 -10.83 -5.04 11.79
CA THR A 16 -11.18 -3.61 11.72
C THR A 16 -10.30 -2.87 10.70
N PRO A 17 -10.78 -1.77 10.07
CA PRO A 17 -9.95 -0.93 9.20
C PRO A 17 -8.73 -0.29 9.89
N ALA A 18 -8.58 -0.46 11.21
CA ALA A 18 -7.41 -0.02 11.97
C ALA A 18 -6.30 -1.09 12.04
N GLU A 19 -6.60 -2.34 11.72
CA GLU A 19 -5.62 -3.42 11.73
C GLU A 19 -4.80 -3.42 10.44
N ALA A 20 -3.47 -3.46 10.56
CA ALA A 20 -2.56 -3.48 9.42
C ALA A 20 -2.79 -4.67 8.44
N CYS A 21 -3.45 -5.75 8.88
CA CYS A 21 -3.80 -6.88 8.02
C CYS A 21 -5.06 -6.66 7.18
N TYR A 22 -5.85 -5.60 7.47
CA TYR A 22 -7.10 -5.30 6.79
C TYR A 22 -6.90 -4.98 5.31
N SER A 23 -5.93 -4.12 4.99
CA SER A 23 -5.62 -3.75 3.60
C SER A 23 -5.07 -4.94 2.80
N VAL A 24 -4.21 -5.76 3.40
CA VAL A 24 -3.62 -6.95 2.76
C VAL A 24 -4.68 -8.01 2.47
N ALA A 25 -5.57 -8.27 3.44
CA ALA A 25 -6.66 -9.22 3.27
C ALA A 25 -7.55 -8.82 2.09
N HIS A 26 -7.91 -7.55 2.00
CA HIS A 26 -8.72 -7.05 0.91
C HIS A 26 -8.01 -7.03 -0.43
N ASP A 27 -6.76 -6.54 -0.50
CA ASP A 27 -6.01 -6.57 -1.75
C ASP A 27 -5.83 -8.01 -2.28
N VAL A 28 -5.63 -8.99 -1.40
CA VAL A 28 -5.64 -10.42 -1.77
C VAL A 28 -6.99 -10.83 -2.32
N ALA A 29 -8.08 -10.47 -1.63
CA ALA A 29 -9.41 -10.87 -2.06
C ALA A 29 -9.77 -10.28 -3.44
N VAL A 30 -9.50 -8.99 -3.64
CA VAL A 30 -9.58 -8.29 -4.94
C VAL A 30 -8.75 -9.01 -5.99
N GLY A 31 -7.49 -9.29 -5.67
CA GLY A 31 -6.53 -9.90 -6.59
C GLY A 31 -6.99 -11.28 -7.03
N LEU A 32 -7.39 -12.13 -6.10
CA LEU A 32 -7.93 -13.47 -6.37
C LEU A 32 -9.15 -13.45 -7.27
N GLN A 33 -10.01 -12.46 -7.09
CA GLN A 33 -11.24 -12.33 -7.87
C GLN A 33 -10.94 -11.96 -9.33
N LEU A 34 -10.08 -10.96 -9.53
CA LEU A 34 -9.64 -10.55 -10.85
C LEU A 34 -8.87 -11.64 -11.60
N ILE A 35 -7.97 -12.35 -10.91
CA ILE A 35 -7.22 -13.47 -11.48
C ILE A 35 -8.18 -14.56 -11.97
N ASN A 36 -9.16 -14.93 -11.13
CA ASN A 36 -10.11 -15.96 -11.47
C ASN A 36 -10.95 -15.58 -12.70
N GLU A 37 -11.32 -14.30 -12.84
CA GLU A 37 -12.07 -13.81 -13.99
C GLU A 37 -11.22 -13.71 -15.27
N TYR A 38 -9.95 -13.30 -15.16
CA TYR A 38 -9.01 -13.31 -16.29
C TYR A 38 -8.76 -14.74 -16.78
N LEU A 39 -8.44 -15.68 -15.87
CA LEU A 39 -8.20 -17.08 -16.21
C LEU A 39 -9.43 -17.74 -16.84
N ALA A 40 -10.64 -17.45 -16.35
CA ALA A 40 -11.87 -17.96 -16.92
C ALA A 40 -12.17 -17.42 -18.33
N SER A 41 -11.58 -16.29 -18.71
CA SER A 41 -11.72 -15.69 -20.05
C SER A 41 -10.71 -16.21 -21.08
N LEU A 42 -9.65 -16.90 -20.65
CA LEU A 42 -8.58 -17.39 -21.51
C LEU A 42 -8.82 -18.85 -21.97
N PRO A 43 -8.52 -19.20 -23.24
CA PRO A 43 -8.46 -20.60 -23.66
C PRO A 43 -7.35 -21.37 -22.92
N PRO A 44 -7.54 -22.65 -22.55
CA PRO A 44 -6.58 -23.40 -21.72
C PRO A 44 -5.16 -23.54 -22.28
N TYR A 45 -4.98 -23.43 -23.60
CA TYR A 45 -3.70 -23.56 -24.29
C TYR A 45 -2.95 -22.22 -24.46
N TRP A 46 -3.47 -21.12 -23.91
CA TRP A 46 -2.85 -19.79 -23.92
C TRP A 46 -2.23 -19.40 -22.57
N ILE A 47 -2.19 -20.33 -21.61
CA ILE A 47 -1.56 -20.09 -20.31
C ILE A 47 -0.06 -20.33 -20.44
N GLU A 48 0.74 -19.26 -20.33
CA GLU A 48 2.20 -19.36 -20.34
C GLU A 48 2.73 -20.17 -19.12
N PRO A 49 3.86 -20.90 -19.24
CA PRO A 49 4.34 -21.80 -18.18
C PRO A 49 4.58 -21.11 -16.82
N ASP A 50 4.96 -19.84 -16.85
CA ASP A 50 5.20 -19.01 -15.66
C ASP A 50 3.90 -18.46 -15.05
N VAL A 51 2.84 -18.27 -15.85
CA VAL A 51 1.46 -18.01 -15.38
C VAL A 51 0.89 -19.27 -14.71
N GLU A 52 1.12 -20.45 -15.30
CA GLU A 52 0.71 -21.74 -14.74
C GLU A 52 1.40 -22.02 -13.39
N GLU A 53 2.71 -21.78 -13.30
CA GLU A 53 3.48 -21.94 -12.05
C GLU A 53 2.97 -21.01 -10.93
N LEU A 54 2.66 -19.76 -11.27
CA LEU A 54 2.06 -18.80 -10.35
C LEU A 54 0.65 -19.20 -9.91
N CYS A 55 -0.19 -19.72 -10.82
CA CYS A 55 -1.51 -20.27 -10.48
C CYS A 55 -1.39 -21.45 -9.50
N HIS A 56 -0.42 -22.34 -9.72
CA HIS A 56 -0.19 -23.50 -8.87
C HIS A 56 0.31 -23.09 -7.47
N SER A 57 1.27 -22.16 -7.41
CA SER A 57 1.77 -21.57 -6.16
C SER A 57 0.63 -20.90 -5.37
N LEU A 58 -0.22 -20.15 -6.07
CA LEU A 58 -1.40 -19.50 -5.48
C LEU A 58 -2.39 -20.53 -4.90
N LEU A 59 -2.73 -21.58 -5.64
CA LEU A 59 -3.62 -22.65 -5.18
C LEU A 59 -3.07 -23.38 -3.95
N LEU A 60 -1.76 -23.62 -3.88
CA LEU A 60 -1.11 -24.25 -2.72
C LEU A 60 -1.15 -23.37 -1.47
N ASP A 61 -0.88 -22.07 -1.62
CA ASP A 61 -0.98 -21.11 -0.51
C ASP A 61 -2.44 -20.99 -0.03
N LEU A 62 -3.41 -20.99 -0.93
CA LEU A 62 -4.85 -21.00 -0.62
C LEU A 62 -5.28 -22.29 0.11
N LEU A 63 -4.80 -23.47 -0.32
CA LEU A 63 -5.04 -24.75 0.34
C LEU A 63 -4.43 -24.84 1.76
N ASP A 64 -3.34 -24.13 2.03
CA ASP A 64 -2.76 -24.06 3.38
C ASP A 64 -3.67 -23.30 4.34
N ILE A 65 -4.39 -22.29 3.84
CA ILE A 65 -5.36 -21.49 4.62
C ILE A 65 -6.61 -22.30 4.98
N THR A 66 -7.01 -23.24 4.12
CA THR A 66 -8.22 -24.04 4.35
C THR A 66 -7.98 -25.23 5.29
N LYS A 67 -6.75 -25.58 5.68
CA LYS A 67 -6.46 -26.72 6.55
C LYS A 67 -6.68 -26.36 8.05
N PRO A 68 -7.29 -27.26 8.86
CA PRO A 68 -7.48 -26.99 10.28
C PRO A 68 -6.13 -26.90 11.02
N PRO A 69 -6.01 -26.05 12.05
CA PRO A 69 -4.79 -25.99 12.85
C PRO A 69 -4.55 -27.36 13.48
N LYS A 70 -3.33 -27.90 13.30
CA LYS A 70 -2.93 -29.19 13.90
C LYS A 70 -3.15 -29.11 15.41
N ARG A 71 -4.15 -29.85 15.94
CA ARG A 71 -4.29 -30.04 17.39
C ARG A 71 -2.97 -30.61 17.90
N ARG A 72 -2.37 -29.95 18.90
CA ARG A 72 -1.25 -30.52 19.65
C ARG A 72 -1.76 -31.78 20.34
N SER A 73 -1.48 -32.94 19.76
CA SER A 73 -1.55 -34.22 20.46
C SER A 73 -0.39 -34.25 21.46
N ASN A 74 -0.72 -34.25 22.75
CA ASN A 74 0.24 -34.54 23.81
C ASN A 74 0.79 -35.96 23.62
N PRO A 75 2.12 -36.18 23.69
CA PRO A 75 2.70 -37.50 23.58
C PRO A 75 2.79 -38.14 24.97
N ALA A 76 1.74 -38.83 25.40
CA ALA A 76 1.88 -39.89 26.40
C ALA A 76 0.69 -40.87 26.32
N LEU A 77 1.05 -42.17 26.25
CA LEU A 77 0.23 -43.40 26.40
C LEU A 77 -0.36 -44.04 25.13
N PHE A 78 0.49 -44.91 24.54
CA PHE A 78 0.29 -46.20 23.86
C PHE A 78 -0.62 -46.37 22.62
N PRO A 79 -0.30 -47.33 21.71
CA PRO A 79 -0.87 -47.43 20.38
C PRO A 79 -2.11 -48.33 20.35
N ARG A 80 -3.16 -47.90 19.64
CA ARG A 80 -4.11 -48.74 18.87
C ARG A 80 -5.11 -47.86 18.11
N LEU A 81 -5.09 -47.94 16.79
CA LEU A 81 -6.26 -47.70 15.90
C LEU A 81 -7.13 -48.97 15.90
N PRO A 82 -8.40 -48.97 15.42
CA PRO A 82 -9.18 -47.90 14.77
C PRO A 82 -10.65 -47.76 15.28
N LEU A 83 -11.36 -46.67 14.95
CA LEU A 83 -12.65 -46.68 14.22
C LEU A 83 -13.35 -45.30 14.26
N PHE A 84 -14.08 -45.06 13.17
CA PHE A 84 -15.04 -43.99 12.90
C PHE A 84 -15.77 -43.41 14.11
N SER A 85 -15.75 -42.08 14.23
CA SER A 85 -16.86 -41.31 14.79
C SER A 85 -16.80 -39.87 14.28
N SER A 86 -17.81 -39.51 13.50
CA SER A 86 -18.07 -38.23 12.86
C SER A 86 -18.08 -37.04 13.84
N PRO A 87 -17.70 -35.82 13.43
CA PRO A 87 -18.11 -34.61 14.12
C PRO A 87 -19.31 -33.96 13.42
N SER A 88 -20.43 -34.02 14.11
CA SER A 88 -21.56 -33.10 14.12
C SER A 88 -21.25 -31.64 13.74
N GLY A 89 -21.95 -31.14 12.72
CA GLY A 89 -23.00 -30.13 12.92
C GLY A 89 -22.61 -28.65 13.08
N GLY A 90 -21.40 -28.23 12.75
CA GLY A 90 -21.06 -26.81 12.54
C GLY A 90 -20.80 -26.54 11.07
N SER A 91 -21.55 -25.63 10.44
CA SER A 91 -21.41 -25.25 9.03
C SER A 91 -19.94 -25.07 8.64
N GLU A 92 -19.43 -25.85 7.68
CA GLU A 92 -18.03 -25.78 7.20
C GLU A 92 -17.59 -24.34 6.84
N ALA A 93 -18.54 -23.50 6.39
CA ALA A 93 -18.30 -22.10 6.04
C ALA A 93 -17.81 -21.26 7.24
N GLN A 94 -18.41 -21.42 8.43
CA GLN A 94 -17.98 -20.71 9.64
C GLN A 94 -16.56 -21.13 10.08
N ASN A 95 -16.20 -22.36 9.78
CA ASN A 95 -14.89 -22.93 10.13
C ASN A 95 -13.78 -22.45 9.18
N LEU A 96 -14.12 -22.19 7.91
CA LEU A 96 -13.23 -21.57 6.92
C LEU A 96 -13.00 -20.09 7.23
N GLU A 97 -14.05 -19.33 7.52
CA GLU A 97 -13.95 -17.90 7.87
C GLU A 97 -13.03 -17.68 9.07
N ALA A 98 -13.16 -18.48 10.12
CA ALA A 98 -12.29 -18.40 11.31
C ALA A 98 -10.81 -18.70 10.99
N ARG A 99 -10.52 -19.64 10.07
CA ARG A 99 -9.15 -19.97 9.64
C ARG A 99 -8.55 -18.84 8.81
N VAL A 100 -9.32 -18.27 7.90
CA VAL A 100 -8.94 -17.11 7.09
C VAL A 100 -8.69 -15.90 7.99
N LEU A 101 -9.57 -15.64 8.96
CA LEU A 101 -9.40 -14.58 9.96
C LEU A 101 -8.12 -14.76 10.75
N ASN A 102 -7.84 -15.97 11.24
CA ASN A 102 -6.61 -16.29 11.95
C ASN A 102 -5.38 -16.16 11.06
N PHE A 103 -5.46 -16.51 9.77
CA PHE A 103 -4.37 -16.36 8.82
C PHE A 103 -3.97 -14.89 8.61
N PHE A 104 -4.95 -13.99 8.42
CA PHE A 104 -4.71 -12.56 8.25
C PHE A 104 -4.38 -11.87 9.59
N ARG A 105 -5.05 -12.20 10.70
CA ARG A 105 -4.76 -11.67 12.05
C ARG A 105 -3.44 -12.18 12.64
N ALA A 106 -2.95 -13.35 12.25
CA ALA A 106 -1.62 -13.81 12.61
C ALA A 106 -0.49 -12.97 11.98
N LYS A 107 -0.85 -11.89 11.24
CA LYS A 107 0.07 -10.89 10.66
C LYS A 107 1.24 -11.54 9.93
N SER A 108 0.95 -12.56 9.13
CA SER A 108 1.98 -13.42 8.57
C SER A 108 2.55 -12.87 7.26
N THR A 109 3.85 -13.09 7.05
CA THR A 109 4.55 -12.92 5.77
C THR A 109 3.92 -13.75 4.65
N LYS A 110 3.16 -14.80 4.99
CA LYS A 110 2.36 -15.60 4.05
C LYS A 110 1.21 -14.78 3.46
N ALA A 111 0.54 -13.93 4.22
CA ALA A 111 -0.55 -13.08 3.70
C ALA A 111 -0.02 -12.03 2.70
N GLN A 112 1.13 -11.43 2.96
CA GLN A 112 1.77 -10.53 1.99
C GLN A 112 2.38 -11.25 0.80
N LYS A 113 2.92 -12.47 0.98
CA LYS A 113 3.35 -13.33 -0.13
C LYS A 113 2.17 -13.67 -1.03
N LEU A 114 1.06 -14.10 -0.44
CA LEU A 114 -0.19 -14.37 -1.15
C LEU A 114 -0.64 -13.14 -1.96
N LYS A 115 -0.59 -11.94 -1.36
CA LYS A 115 -0.88 -10.69 -2.07
C LYS A 115 0.07 -10.45 -3.24
N SER A 116 1.38 -10.60 -3.04
CA SER A 116 2.39 -10.43 -4.09
C SER A 116 2.23 -11.44 -5.22
N THR A 117 1.89 -12.69 -4.91
CA THR A 117 1.59 -13.72 -5.91
C THR A 117 0.33 -13.35 -6.71
N CYS A 118 -0.70 -12.81 -6.05
CA CYS A 118 -1.85 -12.26 -6.75
C CYS A 118 -1.45 -11.09 -7.67
N ASP A 119 -0.66 -10.14 -7.18
CA ASP A 119 -0.25 -8.95 -7.94
C ASP A 119 0.61 -9.32 -9.16
N GLU A 120 1.54 -10.26 -9.01
CA GLU A 120 2.40 -10.75 -10.09
C GLU A 120 1.61 -11.52 -11.15
N LEU A 121 0.72 -12.42 -10.72
CA LEU A 121 -0.12 -13.19 -11.63
C LEU A 121 -1.05 -12.27 -12.42
N ARG A 122 -1.61 -11.22 -11.79
CA ARG A 122 -2.38 -10.19 -12.50
C ARG A 122 -1.57 -9.47 -13.57
N VAL A 123 -0.39 -8.97 -13.23
CA VAL A 123 0.46 -8.23 -14.18
C VAL A 123 0.83 -9.08 -15.40
N LYS A 124 1.04 -10.40 -15.22
CA LYS A 124 1.31 -11.32 -16.33
C LYS A 124 0.07 -11.62 -17.16
N LEU A 125 -1.09 -11.84 -16.52
CA LEU A 125 -2.35 -12.09 -17.23
C LEU A 125 -2.82 -10.91 -18.08
N THR A 126 -2.36 -9.68 -17.79
CA THR A 126 -2.73 -8.45 -18.53
C THR A 126 -1.69 -7.98 -19.55
N LYS A 127 -0.60 -8.73 -19.76
CA LYS A 127 0.63 -8.24 -20.42
C LYS A 127 0.58 -8.21 -21.96
N ASP A 128 -0.28 -9.03 -22.58
CA ASP A 128 -0.41 -9.13 -24.04
C ASP A 128 -1.39 -8.13 -24.66
N ASP A 129 -2.24 -7.51 -23.84
CA ASP A 129 -3.08 -6.40 -24.27
C ASP A 129 -2.24 -5.11 -24.17
N ALA A 130 -1.47 -4.79 -25.22
CA ALA A 130 -0.62 -3.59 -25.28
C ALA A 130 -1.36 -2.24 -25.06
N GLU A 131 -2.68 -2.27 -24.87
CA GLU A 131 -3.54 -1.13 -24.55
C GLU A 131 -4.16 -1.16 -23.13
N ASN A 132 -4.10 -2.26 -22.37
CA ASN A 132 -4.76 -2.38 -21.07
C ASN A 132 -3.80 -2.14 -19.89
N ASP A 133 -4.14 -1.19 -19.01
CA ASP A 133 -3.44 -0.97 -17.74
C ASP A 133 -3.62 -2.22 -16.84
N PRO A 134 -2.55 -2.81 -16.25
CA PRO A 134 -2.64 -3.95 -15.33
C PRO A 134 -3.59 -3.76 -14.13
N GLN A 135 -4.00 -2.51 -13.87
CA GLN A 135 -4.91 -2.11 -12.81
C GLN A 135 -6.35 -1.86 -13.30
N GLN A 136 -6.65 -2.08 -14.58
CA GLN A 136 -7.99 -1.98 -15.15
C GLN A 136 -8.83 -3.23 -14.83
N ILE A 137 -10.13 -3.04 -14.57
CA ILE A 137 -11.05 -4.13 -14.22
C ILE A 137 -11.51 -4.82 -15.53
N PRO A 138 -11.45 -6.17 -15.64
CA PRO A 138 -11.95 -6.92 -16.79
C PRO A 138 -13.40 -6.60 -17.11
N GLU A 139 -13.75 -6.57 -18.39
CA GLU A 139 -15.16 -6.44 -18.78
C GLU A 139 -16.05 -7.59 -18.25
N SER A 140 -15.50 -8.80 -18.12
CA SER A 140 -16.21 -9.96 -17.56
C SER A 140 -16.58 -9.76 -16.08
N ALA A 141 -15.68 -9.15 -15.30
CA ALA A 141 -15.88 -8.77 -13.90
C ALA A 141 -17.00 -7.75 -13.73
N LEU A 142 -17.00 -6.76 -14.62
CA LEU A 142 -18.01 -5.71 -14.66
C LEU A 142 -19.36 -6.31 -15.09
N LYS A 143 -19.39 -7.23 -16.07
CA LYS A 143 -20.61 -7.92 -16.54
C LYS A 143 -21.29 -8.76 -15.45
N GLN A 144 -20.57 -9.34 -14.48
CA GLN A 144 -21.20 -10.06 -13.35
C GLN A 144 -21.94 -9.13 -12.37
N LEU A 145 -21.59 -7.84 -12.34
CA LEU A 145 -22.35 -6.80 -11.63
C LEU A 145 -23.48 -6.21 -12.46
N SER A 146 -23.58 -6.57 -13.75
CA SER A 146 -24.58 -6.02 -14.68
C SER A 146 -25.92 -6.76 -14.63
N ASP A 147 -26.45 -6.95 -13.42
CA ASP A 147 -27.85 -7.36 -13.21
C ASP A 147 -28.81 -6.16 -13.20
N ALA A 148 -28.30 -4.94 -13.34
CA ALA A 148 -29.14 -3.75 -13.42
C ALA A 148 -29.84 -3.73 -14.78
N ASP A 149 -31.04 -4.31 -14.82
CA ASP A 149 -32.02 -4.00 -15.84
C ASP A 149 -32.23 -2.48 -15.84
N MET A 150 -31.60 -1.82 -16.82
CA MET A 150 -31.68 -0.37 -17.00
C MET A 150 -33.12 0.10 -17.27
N SER A 151 -34.05 -0.84 -17.54
CA SER A 151 -35.46 -0.57 -17.71
C SER A 151 -36.24 -0.46 -16.39
N GLY A 152 -35.78 -1.11 -15.30
CA GLY A 152 -36.45 -1.16 -14.00
C GLY A 152 -35.93 -0.17 -12.95
N CYS A 153 -34.77 0.46 -13.18
CA CYS A 153 -34.19 1.50 -12.29
C CYS A 153 -34.84 2.88 -12.50
N PHE A 154 -36.16 2.87 -12.74
CA PHE A 154 -37.01 4.05 -12.76
C PHE A 154 -37.55 4.27 -11.36
N ASN A 155 -37.19 5.40 -10.80
CA ASN A 155 -37.77 5.95 -9.58
C ASN A 155 -38.57 7.21 -9.95
N SER A 156 -39.35 7.12 -11.03
CA SER A 156 -40.37 8.13 -11.35
C SER A 156 -41.34 8.18 -10.18
N GLY A 157 -41.42 9.34 -9.51
CA GLY A 157 -42.26 9.52 -8.34
C GLY A 157 -41.54 9.60 -7.01
N VAL A 158 -40.22 9.36 -6.90
CA VAL A 158 -39.49 9.52 -5.63
C VAL A 158 -39.48 10.97 -5.16
N PHE A 159 -39.28 11.89 -6.09
CA PHE A 159 -39.40 13.31 -5.81
C PHE A 159 -40.80 13.66 -5.26
N ASN A 160 -41.86 13.17 -5.93
CA ASN A 160 -43.25 13.40 -5.54
C ASN A 160 -43.58 12.75 -4.19
N ALA A 161 -43.05 11.54 -3.93
CA ALA A 161 -43.20 10.84 -2.66
C ALA A 161 -42.53 11.62 -1.52
N LEU A 162 -41.31 12.10 -1.73
CA LEU A 162 -40.57 12.90 -0.76
C LEU A 162 -41.28 14.23 -0.48
N GLU A 163 -41.76 14.91 -1.53
CA GLU A 163 -42.55 16.14 -1.41
C GLU A 163 -43.81 15.91 -0.59
N LEU A 164 -44.56 14.85 -0.88
CA LEU A 164 -45.80 14.54 -0.15
C LEU A 164 -45.53 14.10 1.31
N ALA A 165 -44.51 13.28 1.55
CA ALA A 165 -44.16 12.80 2.90
C ALA A 165 -43.64 13.92 3.82
N SER A 166 -43.09 14.98 3.23
CA SER A 166 -42.56 16.14 3.95
C SER A 166 -43.53 17.32 4.02
N THR A 167 -44.66 17.26 3.32
CA THR A 167 -45.66 18.33 3.37
C THR A 167 -46.24 18.45 4.77
N CYS A 168 -46.14 19.64 5.38
CA CYS A 168 -46.71 19.88 6.69
C CYS A 168 -48.23 20.11 6.57
N ASN A 169 -49.02 19.47 7.43
CA ASN A 169 -50.41 19.86 7.69
C ASN A 169 -50.45 20.68 8.99
N PRO A 170 -50.61 22.01 8.91
CA PRO A 170 -50.61 22.87 10.10
C PRO A 170 -51.71 22.53 11.12
N GLN A 171 -52.81 21.91 10.68
CA GLN A 171 -53.93 21.53 11.57
C GLN A 171 -53.59 20.35 12.48
N SER A 172 -52.49 19.64 12.22
CA SER A 172 -52.06 18.47 12.99
C SER A 172 -51.03 18.80 14.08
N HIS A 173 -50.67 20.07 14.28
CA HIS A 173 -49.69 20.51 15.26
C HIS A 173 -50.31 21.45 16.30
N GLU A 174 -49.99 21.26 17.58
CA GLU A 174 -50.44 22.17 18.66
C GLU A 174 -49.72 23.53 18.63
N ASN A 175 -48.55 23.61 17.99
CA ASN A 175 -47.71 24.80 17.85
C ASN A 175 -47.54 25.24 16.38
N THR A 176 -47.32 26.54 16.14
CA THR A 176 -47.04 27.08 14.81
C THR A 176 -45.73 26.52 14.22
N VAL A 177 -45.84 25.80 13.11
CA VAL A 177 -44.69 25.36 12.30
C VAL A 177 -44.31 26.49 11.34
N GLU A 178 -43.05 26.94 11.36
CA GLU A 178 -42.56 28.09 10.58
C GLU A 178 -42.47 27.83 9.06
N LEU A 179 -42.35 26.57 8.64
CA LEU A 179 -42.17 26.17 7.25
C LEU A 179 -43.36 25.32 6.76
N PRO A 180 -43.78 25.46 5.49
CA PRO A 180 -44.82 24.62 4.90
C PRO A 180 -44.38 23.16 4.72
N TRP A 181 -43.11 22.86 5.00
CA TRP A 181 -42.51 21.54 4.83
C TRP A 181 -41.69 21.15 6.06
N HIS A 182 -41.73 19.86 6.39
CA HIS A 182 -40.86 19.24 7.37
C HIS A 182 -39.47 18.98 6.76
N PRO A 183 -38.38 19.23 7.51
CA PRO A 183 -37.05 18.81 7.11
C PRO A 183 -37.01 17.33 6.71
N ALA A 184 -36.55 17.06 5.49
CA ALA A 184 -36.48 15.72 4.95
C ALA A 184 -35.09 15.42 4.38
N ARG A 185 -34.66 14.17 4.54
CA ARG A 185 -33.39 13.67 4.00
C ARG A 185 -33.57 12.31 3.35
N LEU A 186 -33.04 12.18 2.14
CA LEU A 186 -33.02 10.94 1.39
C LEU A 186 -31.76 10.16 1.76
N CYS A 187 -31.91 8.92 2.23
CA CYS A 187 -30.77 8.04 2.40
C CYS A 187 -30.19 7.65 1.03
N LEU A 188 -28.88 7.80 0.86
CA LEU A 188 -28.20 7.45 -0.40
C LEU A 188 -27.81 5.95 -0.47
N ASP A 189 -27.99 5.21 0.62
CA ASP A 189 -27.66 3.78 0.67
C ASP A 189 -28.92 2.90 0.51
N GLU A 190 -28.82 1.88 -0.35
CA GLU A 190 -29.91 0.97 -0.69
C GLU A 190 -30.21 -0.01 0.44
N THR A 191 -31.50 -0.28 0.64
CA THR A 191 -31.97 -1.42 1.43
C THR A 191 -32.92 -2.25 0.59
N LYS A 192 -32.99 -3.56 0.86
CA LYS A 192 -33.83 -4.52 0.11
C LYS A 192 -35.34 -4.23 0.18
N GLY A 193 -35.77 -3.22 0.95
CA GLY A 193 -37.19 -2.89 1.22
C GLY A 193 -37.70 -1.57 0.63
N GLY A 194 -36.90 -0.83 -0.14
CA GLY A 194 -37.31 0.45 -0.75
C GLY A 194 -36.40 1.63 -0.38
N ILE A 195 -36.93 2.84 -0.56
CA ILE A 195 -36.21 4.10 -0.39
C ILE A 195 -36.38 4.59 1.04
N ARG A 196 -35.27 4.78 1.74
CA ARG A 196 -35.30 5.31 3.11
C ARG A 196 -35.32 6.82 3.12
N VAL A 197 -36.26 7.36 3.88
CA VAL A 197 -36.48 8.80 4.04
C VAL A 197 -36.52 9.10 5.52
N LEU A 198 -35.72 10.09 5.93
CA LEU A 198 -35.82 10.67 7.27
C LEU A 198 -36.63 11.95 7.20
N VAL A 199 -37.62 12.10 8.06
CA VAL A 199 -38.39 13.34 8.22
C VAL A 199 -38.36 13.74 9.69
N SER A 200 -38.19 15.03 9.96
CA SER A 200 -38.19 15.57 11.33
C SER A 200 -39.17 16.75 11.44
N LEU A 201 -39.69 17.00 12.64
CA LEU A 201 -40.54 18.16 12.91
C LEU A 201 -39.78 19.47 12.71
N THR A 202 -38.55 19.56 13.23
CA THR A 202 -37.71 20.77 13.19
C THR A 202 -36.25 20.40 12.94
N LEU A 203 -35.51 21.31 12.31
CA LEU A 203 -34.13 21.04 11.89
C LEU A 203 -33.13 21.03 13.06
N GLU A 204 -33.39 21.79 14.12
CA GLU A 204 -32.41 22.03 15.20
C GLU A 204 -32.60 21.12 16.42
N THR A 205 -33.84 20.79 16.76
CA THR A 205 -34.19 20.08 18.00
C THR A 205 -35.08 18.86 17.78
N GLY A 206 -35.57 18.64 16.56
CA GLY A 206 -36.50 17.57 16.24
C GLY A 206 -35.82 16.22 16.08
N ASP A 207 -36.49 15.18 16.58
CA ASP A 207 -36.13 13.80 16.33
C ASP A 207 -36.45 13.38 14.89
N TRP A 208 -35.61 12.52 14.32
CA TRP A 208 -35.75 12.03 12.95
C TRP A 208 -36.54 10.73 12.92
N GLN A 209 -37.66 10.74 12.22
CA GLN A 209 -38.50 9.57 11.95
C GLN A 209 -38.11 8.96 10.60
N GLU A 210 -37.90 7.64 10.57
CA GLU A 210 -37.54 6.89 9.38
C GLU A 210 -38.78 6.29 8.70
N PHE A 211 -38.84 6.40 7.37
CA PHE A 211 -39.84 5.79 6.50
C PHE A 211 -39.14 5.01 5.38
N CYS A 212 -39.64 3.82 5.06
CA CYS A 212 -39.22 3.02 3.92
C CYS A 212 -40.30 3.08 2.84
N VAL A 213 -39.99 3.63 1.66
CA VAL A 213 -40.96 3.86 0.58
C VAL A 213 -40.67 2.98 -0.63
N GLY A 214 -41.62 2.12 -1.00
CA GLY A 214 -41.61 1.39 -2.28
C GLY A 214 -42.41 2.11 -3.37
N THR A 215 -41.82 2.31 -4.56
CA THR A 215 -42.45 3.04 -5.68
C THR A 215 -42.88 2.15 -6.86
N ASN A 216 -42.50 0.87 -6.90
CA ASN A 216 -42.53 0.05 -8.12
C ASN A 216 -43.51 -1.15 -8.08
N GLN A 217 -44.70 -1.00 -7.52
CA GLN A 217 -45.71 -2.08 -7.58
C GLN A 217 -46.81 -1.75 -8.59
N THR A 218 -46.89 -2.55 -9.66
CA THR A 218 -48.06 -2.66 -10.54
C THR A 218 -49.20 -3.30 -9.76
N GLU A 219 -50.41 -2.74 -9.86
CA GLU A 219 -51.60 -3.25 -9.17
C GLU A 219 -51.82 -4.75 -9.43
N THR A 220 -51.78 -5.56 -8.38
CA THR A 220 -52.35 -6.91 -8.43
C THR A 220 -53.79 -6.84 -7.92
N PRO A 221 -54.76 -7.48 -8.60
CA PRO A 221 -56.18 -7.37 -8.28
C PRO A 221 -56.61 -8.05 -6.96
N ASP A 222 -55.69 -8.68 -6.22
CA ASP A 222 -55.95 -9.42 -4.97
C ASP A 222 -55.74 -8.59 -3.68
N ASN A 223 -55.54 -7.26 -3.76
CA ASN A 223 -55.03 -6.46 -2.64
C ASN A 223 -55.88 -5.23 -2.28
N ASP A 224 -57.21 -5.31 -2.48
CA ASP A 224 -58.17 -4.19 -2.37
C ASP A 224 -58.55 -3.76 -0.93
N ASP A 225 -58.11 -4.47 0.11
CA ASP A 225 -58.49 -4.19 1.52
C ASP A 225 -57.52 -3.29 2.30
N ALA A 226 -56.51 -2.67 1.66
CA ALA A 226 -55.54 -1.80 2.35
C ALA A 226 -55.89 -0.30 2.28
N SER A 227 -56.13 0.35 3.43
CA SER A 227 -56.47 1.78 3.52
C SER A 227 -55.27 2.72 3.22
N PHE A 228 -55.50 3.76 2.42
CA PHE A 228 -54.53 4.83 2.14
C PHE A 228 -54.41 5.82 3.31
N LEU A 229 -53.24 6.44 3.45
CA LEU A 229 -52.98 7.46 4.47
C LEU A 229 -53.70 8.76 4.13
N GLU A 230 -54.45 9.28 5.09
CA GLU A 230 -55.11 10.59 5.00
C GLU A 230 -54.12 11.74 5.15
N GLN A 231 -54.53 12.93 4.71
CA GLN A 231 -53.73 14.14 4.80
C GLN A 231 -53.38 14.49 6.26
N GLY A 232 -52.11 14.75 6.55
CA GLY A 232 -51.62 15.02 7.92
C GLY A 232 -51.24 13.78 8.73
N SER A 233 -51.42 12.56 8.20
CA SER A 233 -50.96 11.33 8.84
C SER A 233 -49.47 11.36 9.18
N PHE A 234 -48.64 11.92 8.30
CA PHE A 234 -47.20 12.08 8.53
C PHE A 234 -46.90 13.00 9.73
N CYS A 235 -47.58 14.14 9.85
CA CYS A 235 -47.44 15.03 11.01
C CYS A 235 -47.81 14.31 12.31
N ASN A 236 -48.87 13.51 12.30
CA ASN A 236 -49.27 12.70 13.46
C ASN A 236 -48.23 11.64 13.82
N PHE A 237 -47.58 11.01 12.83
CA PHE A 237 -46.49 10.07 13.08
C PHE A 237 -45.28 10.75 13.72
N LEU A 238 -44.93 11.94 13.23
CA LEU A 238 -43.81 12.73 13.76
C LEU A 238 -44.06 13.17 15.22
N ASN A 239 -45.29 13.57 15.56
CA ASN A 239 -45.65 13.98 16.93
C ASN A 239 -45.71 12.81 17.94
N LYS A 240 -45.82 11.57 17.47
CA LYS A 240 -45.96 10.38 18.33
C LYS A 240 -44.63 9.72 18.71
N GLU A 241 -43.50 10.14 18.12
CA GLU A 241 -42.18 9.53 18.34
C GLU A 241 -42.24 7.99 18.30
N ILE A 242 -42.72 7.43 17.19
CA ILE A 242 -43.09 6.00 17.09
C ILE A 242 -41.89 5.08 17.31
N THR A 243 -40.66 5.55 17.08
CA THR A 243 -39.40 4.79 17.24
C THR A 243 -39.37 3.46 16.46
N ALA A 244 -40.10 3.39 15.33
CA ALA A 244 -40.15 2.25 14.43
C ALA A 244 -40.00 2.70 12.97
N CYS A 245 -39.53 1.82 12.09
CA CYS A 245 -39.50 2.07 10.66
C CYS A 245 -40.86 1.71 10.04
N LEU A 246 -41.49 2.65 9.34
CA LEU A 246 -42.77 2.43 8.67
C LEU A 246 -42.55 2.11 7.19
N PHE A 247 -43.04 0.95 6.74
CA PHE A 247 -43.04 0.58 5.32
C PHE A 247 -44.28 1.14 4.64
N LEU A 248 -44.03 1.91 3.59
CA LEU A 248 -45.05 2.58 2.81
C LEU A 248 -44.89 2.21 1.33
N SER A 249 -46.01 2.09 0.63
CA SER A 249 -46.01 2.06 -0.83
C SER A 249 -46.59 3.37 -1.35
N PHE A 250 -45.85 4.01 -2.25
CA PHE A 250 -46.29 5.23 -2.91
C PHE A 250 -46.84 4.87 -4.29
N ILE A 251 -48.07 5.33 -4.57
CA ILE A 251 -48.70 5.23 -5.88
C ILE A 251 -48.92 6.64 -6.38
N GLU A 252 -48.29 6.98 -7.50
CA GLU A 252 -48.40 8.30 -8.10
C GLU A 252 -49.87 8.63 -8.41
N GLY A 253 -50.34 9.80 -7.95
CA GLY A 253 -51.72 10.24 -8.07
C GLY A 253 -52.70 9.72 -7.00
N ARG A 254 -52.35 8.68 -6.20
CA ARG A 254 -53.21 8.16 -5.11
C ARG A 254 -52.63 8.38 -3.71
N GLY A 255 -51.32 8.50 -3.57
CA GLY A 255 -50.65 8.77 -2.29
C GLY A 255 -50.04 7.52 -1.66
N PHE A 256 -49.91 7.53 -0.33
CA PHE A 256 -49.22 6.48 0.43
C PHE A 256 -50.20 5.48 1.05
N ARG A 257 -49.81 4.20 1.05
CA ARG A 257 -50.44 3.13 1.83
C ARG A 257 -49.42 2.48 2.76
N VAL A 258 -49.84 2.07 3.96
CA VAL A 258 -48.97 1.36 4.91
C VAL A 258 -48.90 -0.12 4.51
N LEU A 259 -47.68 -0.69 4.51
CA LEU A 259 -47.42 -2.08 4.17
C LEU A 259 -46.88 -2.82 5.40
N GLY A 260 -47.50 -3.96 5.75
CA GLY A 260 -46.98 -4.88 6.77
C GLY A 260 -46.94 -4.32 8.20
N GLU A 261 -46.28 -5.07 9.09
CA GLU A 261 -46.02 -4.64 10.47
C GLU A 261 -44.78 -3.71 10.53
N PRO A 262 -44.77 -2.71 11.42
CA PRO A 262 -43.62 -1.83 11.60
C PRO A 262 -42.39 -2.63 12.07
N GLU A 263 -41.23 -2.36 11.48
CA GLU A 263 -39.99 -3.00 11.90
C GLU A 263 -39.21 -2.14 12.89
N GLN A 264 -38.34 -2.80 13.65
CA GLN A 264 -37.41 -2.13 14.55
C GLN A 264 -36.46 -1.21 13.76
N LEU A 265 -36.24 0.01 14.28
CA LEU A 265 -35.28 0.95 13.68
C LEU A 265 -33.88 0.34 13.63
N HIS A 266 -33.22 0.50 12.48
CA HIS A 266 -31.82 0.10 12.31
C HIS A 266 -30.87 1.02 13.10
N GLN A 267 -31.21 2.29 13.26
CA GLN A 267 -30.44 3.27 14.03
C GLN A 267 -31.38 4.20 14.80
N MET A 268 -31.02 4.55 16.04
CA MET A 268 -31.65 5.66 16.76
C MET A 268 -30.82 6.91 16.55
N LEU A 269 -31.35 7.90 15.82
CA LEU A 269 -30.61 9.11 15.44
C LEU A 269 -30.68 10.18 16.54
N GLU A 270 -29.61 10.94 16.73
CA GLU A 270 -29.63 12.14 17.58
C GLU A 270 -30.44 13.26 16.93
N ALA A 271 -31.10 14.06 17.76
CA ALA A 271 -31.83 15.23 17.31
C ALA A 271 -30.90 16.27 16.68
N GLY A 272 -31.42 17.03 15.72
CA GLY A 272 -30.73 18.18 15.13
C GLY A 272 -30.11 17.93 13.76
N ARG A 273 -29.20 18.84 13.35
CA ARG A 273 -28.74 18.97 11.96
C ARG A 273 -27.80 17.87 11.48
N GLY A 274 -27.08 17.18 12.36
CA GLY A 274 -25.98 16.30 11.97
C GLY A 274 -24.78 17.06 11.36
N GLU A 275 -23.87 16.33 10.73
CA GLU A 275 -22.60 16.86 10.18
C GLU A 275 -22.65 16.83 8.64
N SER A 276 -22.28 17.93 7.96
CA SER A 276 -22.17 17.94 6.49
C SER A 276 -20.93 17.18 6.02
N LEU A 277 -20.90 16.70 4.78
CA LEU A 277 -19.73 16.05 4.19
C LEU A 277 -18.50 16.98 4.27
N ALA A 278 -18.64 18.27 4.00
CA ALA A 278 -17.56 19.25 4.17
C ALA A 278 -16.99 19.26 5.59
N THR A 279 -17.85 19.15 6.60
CA THR A 279 -17.43 19.08 8.01
C THR A 279 -16.80 17.73 8.34
N VAL A 280 -17.32 16.65 7.75
CA VAL A 280 -16.78 15.30 7.91
C VAL A 280 -15.35 15.22 7.38
N LEU A 281 -15.09 15.73 6.18
CA LEU A 281 -13.75 15.76 5.56
C LEU A 281 -12.73 16.51 6.42
N SER A 282 -13.15 17.63 7.03
CA SER A 282 -12.26 18.42 7.90
C SER A 282 -12.02 17.78 9.27
N LYS A 283 -13.07 17.33 9.98
CA LYS A 283 -13.00 16.94 11.40
C LYS A 283 -12.79 15.44 11.65
N TYR A 284 -13.01 14.57 10.66
CA TYR A 284 -12.95 13.12 10.84
C TYR A 284 -11.86 12.49 9.98
N ASP A 285 -11.28 11.40 10.48
CA ASP A 285 -10.28 10.61 9.77
C ASP A 285 -10.96 9.59 8.85
N LEU A 286 -10.83 9.79 7.53
CA LEU A 286 -11.38 8.89 6.51
C LEU A 286 -10.28 7.98 5.98
N LYS A 287 -10.41 6.68 6.27
CA LYS A 287 -9.47 5.67 5.77
C LYS A 287 -9.77 5.35 4.30
N PRO A 288 -8.83 4.71 3.57
CA PRO A 288 -9.06 4.29 2.18
C PRO A 288 -10.37 3.54 1.96
N LYS A 289 -10.76 2.64 2.88
CA LYS A 289 -12.06 1.96 2.87
C LYS A 289 -13.23 2.95 2.86
N ASP A 290 -13.24 3.88 3.81
CA ASP A 290 -14.36 4.79 4.05
C ASP A 290 -14.55 5.71 2.84
N LYS A 291 -13.46 6.17 2.23
CA LYS A 291 -13.45 6.95 0.99
C LYS A 291 -14.10 6.18 -0.16
N VAL A 292 -13.73 4.91 -0.38
CA VAL A 292 -14.29 4.07 -1.46
C VAL A 292 -15.77 3.77 -1.24
N LEU A 293 -16.18 3.41 -0.02
CA LEU A 293 -17.58 3.12 0.28
C LEU A 293 -18.48 4.34 0.07
N LEU A 294 -18.04 5.49 0.58
CA LEU A 294 -18.78 6.74 0.43
C LEU A 294 -18.88 7.16 -1.04
N ALA A 295 -17.76 7.13 -1.77
CA ALA A 295 -17.72 7.44 -3.19
C ALA A 295 -18.62 6.53 -4.03
N SER A 296 -18.60 5.22 -3.76
CA SER A 296 -19.47 4.25 -4.44
C SER A 296 -20.94 4.53 -4.17
N THR A 297 -21.30 4.83 -2.92
CA THR A 297 -22.68 5.15 -2.51
C THR A 297 -23.17 6.42 -3.21
N VAL A 298 -22.37 7.50 -3.16
CA VAL A 298 -22.70 8.77 -3.82
C VAL A 298 -22.81 8.59 -5.33
N ALA A 299 -21.85 7.93 -5.98
CA ALA A 299 -21.89 7.71 -7.43
C ALA A 299 -23.11 6.88 -7.87
N ARG A 300 -23.45 5.81 -7.14
CA ARG A 300 -24.63 4.98 -7.42
C ARG A 300 -25.91 5.79 -7.29
N ALA A 301 -26.11 6.50 -6.18
CA ALA A 301 -27.31 7.31 -5.99
C ALA A 301 -27.40 8.42 -7.05
N TYR A 302 -26.27 9.07 -7.36
CA TYR A 302 -26.22 10.08 -8.42
C TYR A 302 -26.65 9.52 -9.78
N TRP A 303 -26.23 8.30 -10.12
CA TRP A 303 -26.66 7.59 -11.33
C TRP A 303 -28.13 7.17 -11.30
N GLN A 304 -28.62 6.68 -10.16
CA GLN A 304 -30.00 6.25 -9.97
C GLN A 304 -30.97 7.40 -10.22
N TYR A 305 -30.60 8.61 -9.80
CA TYR A 305 -31.43 9.80 -9.88
C TYR A 305 -31.04 10.78 -11.01
N TYR A 306 -30.09 10.41 -11.86
CA TYR A 306 -29.45 11.31 -12.85
C TYR A 306 -30.43 12.00 -13.81
N ASP A 307 -31.51 11.30 -14.19
CA ASP A 307 -32.55 11.76 -15.11
C ASP A 307 -33.85 12.16 -14.39
N SER A 308 -33.80 12.36 -13.08
CA SER A 308 -34.95 12.75 -12.24
C SER A 308 -34.86 14.18 -11.72
N GLU A 309 -35.96 14.65 -11.12
CA GLU A 309 -36.06 15.95 -10.44
C GLU A 309 -35.12 16.11 -9.24
N MET A 310 -34.51 15.02 -8.74
CA MET A 310 -33.47 15.10 -7.72
C MET A 310 -32.21 15.86 -8.18
N MET A 311 -32.05 16.06 -9.49
CA MET A 311 -30.93 16.80 -10.09
C MET A 311 -31.26 18.28 -10.33
N ARG A 312 -32.40 18.79 -9.83
CA ARG A 312 -32.81 20.21 -9.98
C ARG A 312 -31.90 21.20 -9.24
N THR A 313 -31.18 20.71 -8.24
CA THR A 313 -30.12 21.44 -7.54
C THR A 313 -28.83 20.67 -7.63
N ARG A 314 -27.72 21.40 -7.66
CA ARG A 314 -26.38 20.84 -7.59
C ARG A 314 -26.16 20.07 -6.29
N TRP A 315 -25.59 18.88 -6.38
CA TRP A 315 -25.14 18.14 -5.18
C TRP A 315 -23.74 18.62 -4.81
N THR A 316 -23.57 19.05 -3.56
CA THR A 316 -22.30 19.55 -3.02
C THR A 316 -22.00 18.88 -1.68
N SER A 317 -20.76 19.01 -1.20
CA SER A 317 -20.36 18.52 0.13
C SER A 317 -21.10 19.20 1.29
N ASP A 318 -21.81 20.31 1.04
CA ASP A 318 -22.69 20.95 2.03
C ASP A 318 -24.14 20.40 2.00
N ALA A 319 -24.52 19.72 0.92
CA ALA A 319 -25.86 19.14 0.73
C ALA A 319 -25.97 17.68 1.20
N ILE A 320 -24.83 17.00 1.40
CA ILE A 320 -24.74 15.62 1.89
C ILE A 320 -24.43 15.65 3.39
N TRP A 321 -25.20 14.90 4.18
CA TRP A 321 -25.19 14.94 5.65
C TRP A 321 -25.05 13.55 6.26
N PHE A 322 -24.52 13.52 7.48
CA PHE A 322 -24.32 12.33 8.30
C PHE A 322 -24.94 12.54 9.67
N MET A 323 -25.64 11.52 10.17
CA MET A 323 -26.46 11.60 11.39
C MET A 323 -25.77 10.89 12.56
N PRO A 324 -25.51 11.57 13.69
CA PRO A 324 -25.06 10.91 14.92
C PRO A 324 -26.13 9.97 15.48
N GLU A 325 -25.72 8.96 16.26
CA GLU A 325 -26.61 7.98 16.90
C GLU A 325 -26.77 8.21 18.41
N LYS A 326 -28.02 8.15 18.91
CA LYS A 326 -28.33 8.06 20.34
C LYS A 326 -27.87 6.69 20.86
N ARG A 327 -26.84 6.67 21.73
CA ARG A 327 -26.33 5.43 22.36
C ARG A 327 -26.37 5.49 23.89
N ILE A 328 -26.68 4.35 24.51
CA ILE A 328 -26.71 4.17 25.98
C ILE A 328 -25.33 4.44 26.62
N LYS A 329 -24.22 4.20 25.90
CA LYS A 329 -22.86 4.59 26.29
C LYS A 329 -22.25 5.46 25.18
N PRO A 330 -22.08 6.78 25.39
CA PRO A 330 -21.65 7.67 24.33
C PRO A 330 -20.16 7.48 24.00
N ARG A 331 -19.86 7.07 22.76
CA ARG A 331 -18.55 7.29 22.14
C ARG A 331 -18.65 8.55 21.30
N ARG A 332 -18.46 9.73 21.91
CA ARG A 332 -18.63 11.06 21.26
C ARG A 332 -17.70 11.33 20.07
N ASP A 333 -16.80 10.39 19.79
CA ASP A 333 -15.76 10.50 18.78
C ASP A 333 -16.07 9.72 17.50
N GLN A 334 -17.23 9.04 17.41
CA GLN A 334 -17.60 8.21 16.25
C GLN A 334 -18.87 8.70 15.55
N LEU A 335 -18.90 8.62 14.21
CA LEU A 335 -20.02 9.00 13.36
C LEU A 335 -20.36 7.87 12.37
N PRO A 336 -21.64 7.51 12.17
CA PRO A 336 -22.02 6.55 11.14
C PRO A 336 -21.73 7.06 9.73
N LEU A 337 -21.11 6.23 8.89
CA LEU A 337 -20.84 6.48 7.48
C LEU A 337 -22.09 6.17 6.64
N CYS A 338 -23.21 6.81 6.97
CA CYS A 338 -24.45 6.73 6.21
C CYS A 338 -24.77 8.13 5.67
N ALA A 339 -24.68 8.27 4.34
CA ALA A 339 -24.84 9.55 3.67
C ALA A 339 -26.32 9.82 3.36
N TYR A 340 -26.77 11.01 3.71
CA TYR A 340 -28.12 11.48 3.46
C TYR A 340 -28.07 12.75 2.64
N LEU A 341 -28.81 12.80 1.55
CA LEU A 341 -28.99 14.03 0.78
C LEU A 341 -30.11 14.85 1.42
N SER A 342 -29.80 16.09 1.81
CA SER A 342 -30.83 17.02 2.24
C SER A 342 -31.74 17.35 1.07
N PHE A 343 -33.05 17.22 1.30
CA PHE A 343 -34.02 17.44 0.25
C PHE A 343 -34.17 18.95 0.01
N PRO A 344 -33.88 19.45 -1.19
CA PRO A 344 -33.83 20.87 -1.43
C PRO A 344 -35.24 21.37 -1.73
N PHE A 345 -35.91 22.05 -0.80
CA PHE A 345 -37.03 22.94 -1.16
C PHE A 345 -36.44 24.22 -1.73
N GLY A 346 -36.00 24.18 -2.99
CA GLY A 346 -35.39 25.31 -3.68
C GLY A 346 -35.86 25.41 -5.14
N ALA A 347 -35.82 26.62 -5.70
CA ALA A 347 -36.03 26.82 -7.12
C ALA A 347 -34.93 26.09 -7.93
N PRO A 348 -35.24 25.54 -9.12
CA PRO A 348 -34.24 24.89 -9.96
C PRO A 348 -33.08 25.83 -10.26
N ASP A 349 -31.85 25.41 -9.98
CA ASP A 349 -30.67 26.22 -10.29
C ASP A 349 -30.42 26.17 -11.81
N THR A 350 -30.10 27.31 -12.43
CA THR A 350 -29.61 27.36 -13.82
C THR A 350 -28.37 26.47 -14.07
N SER A 351 -27.62 26.13 -13.01
CA SER A 351 -26.49 25.20 -13.05
C SER A 351 -26.88 23.72 -13.21
N SER A 352 -28.16 23.37 -13.02
CA SER A 352 -28.70 22.00 -13.05
C SER A 352 -28.87 21.39 -14.45
N ARG A 353 -28.53 22.15 -15.51
CA ARG A 353 -28.62 21.65 -16.89
C ARG A 353 -27.68 20.49 -17.09
N ASP A 354 -28.11 19.46 -17.79
CA ASP A 354 -27.24 18.30 -18.01
C ASP A 354 -26.10 18.60 -19.02
N ILE A 355 -26.27 19.55 -19.94
CA ILE A 355 -25.22 20.09 -20.83
C ILE A 355 -25.30 21.61 -20.97
N PHE A 356 -24.14 22.26 -21.01
CA PHE A 356 -23.99 23.63 -21.50
C PHE A 356 -23.49 23.67 -22.95
N LEU A 357 -24.22 24.36 -23.82
CA LEU A 357 -23.89 24.58 -25.23
C LEU A 357 -23.13 25.90 -25.47
N LYS A 358 -22.56 26.52 -24.43
CA LYS A 358 -21.79 27.75 -24.58
C LYS A 358 -20.41 27.45 -25.15
N ASP A 359 -19.96 28.29 -26.07
CA ASP A 359 -18.60 28.25 -26.60
C ASP A 359 -17.57 28.56 -25.50
N HIS A 360 -16.34 28.11 -25.70
CA HIS A 360 -15.18 28.34 -24.81
C HIS A 360 -15.25 27.67 -23.42
N LEU A 361 -16.29 26.88 -23.12
CA LEU A 361 -16.29 26.00 -21.94
C LEU A 361 -15.33 24.82 -22.13
N THR A 362 -14.45 24.64 -21.15
CA THR A 362 -13.48 23.53 -21.09
C THR A 362 -14.11 22.24 -20.56
N HIS A 363 -15.19 22.33 -19.77
CA HIS A 363 -16.05 21.21 -19.39
C HIS A 363 -17.52 21.56 -19.66
N ARG A 364 -18.23 20.70 -20.40
CA ARG A 364 -19.61 21.00 -20.88
C ARG A 364 -20.73 20.23 -20.17
N CYS A 365 -20.41 19.28 -19.29
CA CYS A 365 -21.38 18.45 -18.58
C CYS A 365 -21.35 18.78 -17.07
N PRO A 366 -22.09 19.78 -16.57
CA PRO A 366 -21.97 20.22 -15.17
C PRO A 366 -22.43 19.15 -14.17
N ARG A 367 -23.52 18.39 -14.45
CA ARG A 367 -23.92 17.27 -13.57
C ARG A 367 -22.81 16.23 -13.39
N ILE A 368 -22.08 15.91 -14.44
CA ILE A 368 -20.94 14.98 -14.39
C ILE A 368 -19.73 15.60 -13.70
N PHE A 369 -19.50 16.90 -13.94
CA PHE A 369 -18.43 17.64 -13.27
C PHE A 369 -18.64 17.67 -11.76
N ASP A 370 -19.88 17.92 -11.31
CA ASP A 370 -20.22 18.06 -9.90
C ASP A 370 -20.02 16.77 -9.11
N VAL A 371 -20.44 15.64 -9.66
CA VAL A 371 -20.12 14.34 -9.04
C VAL A 371 -18.62 14.05 -9.11
N GLY A 372 -17.92 14.46 -10.17
CA GLY A 372 -16.45 14.39 -10.24
C GLY A 372 -15.76 15.17 -9.11
N VAL A 373 -16.25 16.38 -8.82
CA VAL A 373 -15.76 17.21 -7.70
C VAL A 373 -16.07 16.55 -6.36
N LEU A 374 -17.27 16.02 -6.13
CA LEU A 374 -17.61 15.30 -4.90
C LEU A 374 -16.68 14.09 -4.68
N LEU A 375 -16.39 13.32 -5.72
CA LEU A 375 -15.48 12.18 -5.65
C LEU A 375 -14.04 12.63 -5.35
N LEU A 376 -13.62 13.76 -5.92
CA LEU A 376 -12.31 14.38 -5.66
C LEU A 376 -12.19 14.85 -4.20
N GLU A 377 -13.21 15.53 -3.66
CA GLU A 377 -13.28 15.94 -2.25
C GLU A 377 -13.16 14.75 -1.30
N ILE A 378 -13.92 13.67 -1.57
CA ILE A 378 -13.86 12.43 -0.80
C ILE A 378 -12.47 11.79 -0.89
N GLY A 379 -11.86 11.79 -2.08
CA GLY A 379 -10.56 11.17 -2.33
C GLY A 379 -9.41 11.86 -1.59
N LEU A 380 -9.36 13.20 -1.65
CA LEU A 380 -8.35 14.01 -0.96
C LEU A 380 -8.63 14.11 0.54
N GLY A 381 -9.90 14.06 0.96
CA GLY A 381 -10.27 14.33 2.34
C GLY A 381 -10.41 15.83 2.63
N GLU A 382 -10.61 16.64 1.61
CA GLU A 382 -10.62 18.11 1.69
C GLU A 382 -11.77 18.70 0.88
N LYS A 383 -12.27 19.87 1.30
CA LYS A 383 -13.34 20.58 0.60
C LYS A 383 -12.80 21.26 -0.66
N PHE A 384 -13.55 21.20 -1.74
CA PHE A 384 -13.24 21.90 -2.98
C PHE A 384 -13.46 23.40 -2.81
N GLN A 385 -12.40 24.18 -2.96
CA GLN A 385 -12.43 25.63 -2.82
C GLN A 385 -12.23 26.29 -4.18
N THR A 386 -13.09 27.26 -4.50
CA THR A 386 -12.99 28.06 -5.71
C THR A 386 -13.40 29.50 -5.41
N GLY A 387 -12.77 30.46 -6.07
CA GLY A 387 -13.15 31.87 -5.97
C GLY A 387 -14.30 32.23 -6.90
N ASP A 388 -14.83 33.45 -6.75
CA ASP A 388 -15.94 33.95 -7.56
C ASP A 388 -15.45 34.83 -8.72
N LYS A 389 -15.90 34.50 -9.93
CA LYS A 389 -15.75 35.27 -11.16
C LYS A 389 -17.13 35.72 -11.65
N PRO A 390 -17.25 36.96 -12.12
CA PRO A 390 -18.53 37.51 -12.59
C PRO A 390 -19.01 36.87 -13.89
N ASP A 391 -18.09 36.42 -14.75
CA ASP A 391 -18.43 35.74 -15.99
C ASP A 391 -18.66 34.24 -15.79
N PHE A 392 -19.79 33.76 -16.31
CA PHE A 392 -20.21 32.36 -16.20
C PHE A 392 -19.17 31.39 -16.78
N VAL A 393 -18.65 31.65 -17.99
CA VAL A 393 -17.71 30.74 -18.67
C VAL A 393 -16.37 30.75 -17.95
N ALA A 394 -15.91 31.91 -17.52
CA ALA A 394 -14.70 32.08 -16.76
C ALA A 394 -14.76 31.37 -15.40
N GLN A 395 -15.90 31.39 -14.71
CA GLN A 395 -16.10 30.66 -13.46
C GLN A 395 -16.01 29.15 -13.67
N HIS A 396 -16.72 28.61 -14.67
CA HIS A 396 -16.71 27.18 -14.95
C HIS A 396 -15.33 26.68 -15.40
N ASN A 397 -14.61 27.48 -16.18
CA ASN A 397 -13.24 27.16 -16.59
C ASN A 397 -12.25 27.24 -15.41
N LEU A 398 -12.44 28.18 -14.48
CA LEU A 398 -11.65 28.23 -13.25
C LEU A 398 -11.87 26.97 -12.42
N ASN A 399 -13.13 26.62 -12.17
CA ASN A 399 -13.48 25.41 -11.42
C ASN A 399 -12.85 24.16 -12.06
N HIS A 400 -12.93 24.04 -13.39
CA HIS A 400 -12.37 22.89 -14.09
C HIS A 400 -10.83 22.85 -14.01
N LYS A 401 -10.16 24.00 -14.06
CA LYS A 401 -8.71 24.07 -13.87
C LYS A 401 -8.30 23.62 -12.46
N ILE A 402 -8.95 24.16 -11.42
CA ILE A 402 -8.70 23.77 -10.03
C ILE A 402 -8.92 22.26 -9.85
N ALA A 403 -10.03 21.72 -10.36
CA ALA A 403 -10.31 20.29 -10.26
C ALA A 403 -9.27 19.42 -10.98
N THR A 404 -8.71 19.89 -12.10
CA THR A 404 -7.64 19.18 -12.81
C THR A 404 -6.33 19.20 -12.02
N ASP A 405 -6.01 20.32 -11.38
CA ASP A 405 -4.79 20.44 -10.54
C ASP A 405 -4.90 19.57 -9.29
N SER A 406 -6.06 19.58 -8.61
CA SER A 406 -6.35 18.70 -7.48
C SER A 406 -6.39 17.21 -7.87
N LEU A 407 -6.71 16.87 -9.13
CA LEU A 407 -6.58 15.49 -9.61
C LEU A 407 -5.11 15.06 -9.64
N GLU A 408 -4.17 15.92 -10.03
CA GLU A 408 -2.75 15.59 -9.98
C GLU A 408 -2.26 15.38 -8.54
N GLU A 409 -2.78 16.16 -7.59
CA GLU A 409 -2.52 15.97 -6.16
C GLU A 409 -3.09 14.63 -5.68
N LEU A 410 -4.32 14.29 -6.10
CA LEU A 410 -4.93 13.00 -5.80
C LEU A 410 -4.07 11.88 -6.36
N GLU A 411 -3.67 11.91 -7.63
CA GLU A 411 -2.83 10.87 -8.27
C GLU A 411 -1.48 10.67 -7.55
N LYS A 412 -0.91 11.75 -6.97
CA LYS A 412 0.36 11.70 -6.20
C LYS A 412 0.16 11.25 -4.74
N ALA A 413 -1.02 11.41 -4.16
CA ALA A 413 -1.29 11.09 -2.77
C ALA A 413 -1.22 9.57 -2.51
N ALA A 414 -0.42 9.16 -1.51
CA ALA A 414 -0.38 7.77 -1.06
C ALA A 414 -1.59 7.47 -0.17
N TRP A 415 -2.33 6.40 -0.46
CA TRP A 415 -3.32 5.83 0.45
C TRP A 415 -2.68 4.65 1.16
N ASP A 416 -2.52 4.75 2.49
CA ASP A 416 -1.77 3.80 3.31
C ASP A 416 -2.09 2.33 2.98
N GLY A 417 -1.17 1.68 2.28
CA GLY A 417 -1.23 0.26 1.95
C GLY A 417 -2.35 -0.16 0.99
N PHE A 418 -2.93 0.75 0.21
CA PHE A 418 -3.96 0.42 -0.79
C PHE A 418 -3.45 0.61 -2.23
N LEU A 419 -3.18 -0.49 -2.94
CA LEU A 419 -2.58 -0.45 -4.29
C LEU A 419 -3.60 -0.23 -5.42
N ASN A 420 -4.89 -0.50 -5.20
CA ASN A 420 -5.93 -0.38 -6.23
C ASN A 420 -6.53 1.04 -6.33
N LYS A 421 -5.87 2.03 -5.71
CA LYS A 421 -6.27 3.44 -5.73
C LYS A 421 -6.46 3.99 -7.15
N LYS A 422 -5.69 3.51 -8.14
CA LYS A 422 -5.81 3.98 -9.53
C LYS A 422 -7.20 3.78 -10.14
N VAL A 423 -7.95 2.76 -9.72
CA VAL A 423 -9.35 2.57 -10.16
C VAL A 423 -10.21 3.76 -9.74
N PHE A 424 -10.01 4.24 -8.51
CA PHE A 424 -10.68 5.43 -7.99
C PHE A 424 -10.24 6.69 -8.75
N ASP A 425 -8.92 6.87 -8.93
CA ASP A 425 -8.36 8.02 -9.64
C ASP A 425 -8.89 8.11 -11.08
N GLN A 426 -8.97 6.97 -11.77
CA GLN A 426 -9.51 6.89 -13.12
C GLN A 426 -11.00 7.24 -13.18
N ALA A 427 -11.79 6.84 -12.19
CA ALA A 427 -13.20 7.19 -12.10
C ALA A 427 -13.39 8.71 -11.95
N VAL A 428 -12.60 9.37 -11.09
CA VAL A 428 -12.58 10.84 -10.93
C VAL A 428 -12.15 11.51 -12.23
N LYS A 429 -11.02 11.07 -12.79
CA LYS A 429 -10.47 11.56 -14.05
C LYS A 429 -11.47 11.47 -15.19
N PHE A 430 -12.22 10.37 -15.28
CA PHE A 430 -13.21 10.17 -16.32
C PHE A 430 -14.31 11.25 -16.28
N CYS A 431 -14.79 11.60 -15.08
CA CYS A 431 -15.77 12.67 -14.84
C CYS A 431 -15.25 14.07 -15.19
N LEU A 432 -13.96 14.34 -15.02
CA LEU A 432 -13.39 15.66 -15.27
C LEU A 432 -13.16 15.96 -16.76
N TYR A 433 -13.39 15.02 -17.68
CA TYR A 433 -13.22 15.25 -19.11
C TYR A 433 -14.52 15.06 -19.90
N SER A 434 -15.22 16.16 -20.20
CA SER A 434 -16.54 16.13 -20.88
C SER A 434 -16.52 15.47 -22.27
N LYS A 435 -15.36 15.38 -22.93
CA LYS A 435 -15.19 14.65 -24.20
C LYS A 435 -15.56 13.16 -24.09
N ASN A 436 -15.48 12.59 -22.89
CA ASN A 436 -15.87 11.20 -22.63
C ASN A 436 -17.40 11.01 -22.67
N PHE A 437 -18.17 12.09 -22.54
CA PHE A 437 -19.63 12.09 -22.41
C PHE A 437 -20.36 12.73 -23.59
N ILE A 438 -19.61 13.39 -24.49
CA ILE A 438 -20.13 14.10 -25.65
C ILE A 438 -19.49 13.53 -26.90
N LYS A 439 -20.30 12.94 -27.79
CA LYS A 439 -19.84 12.50 -29.12
C LYS A 439 -19.41 13.73 -29.93
N ALA A 440 -18.25 13.67 -30.57
CA ALA A 440 -17.80 14.75 -31.47
C ALA A 440 -18.86 14.98 -32.55
N THR A 441 -19.46 16.17 -32.56
CA THR A 441 -20.33 16.58 -33.66
C THR A 441 -19.51 16.52 -34.94
N LYS A 442 -19.93 15.68 -35.91
CA LYS A 442 -19.33 15.67 -37.25
C LYS A 442 -19.26 17.13 -37.71
N LYS A 443 -18.06 17.62 -38.06
CA LYS A 443 -17.90 18.94 -38.67
C LYS A 443 -18.94 19.03 -39.81
N PRO A 444 -19.79 20.07 -39.86
CA PRO A 444 -20.64 20.28 -41.01
C PRO A 444 -19.74 20.28 -42.24
N GLN A 445 -20.05 19.44 -43.23
CA GLN A 445 -19.37 19.52 -44.52
C GLN A 445 -19.44 20.96 -45.00
N THR A 446 -18.30 21.45 -45.46
CA THR A 446 -18.10 22.77 -46.05
C THR A 446 -19.18 23.07 -47.09
N GLY A 447 -20.20 23.79 -46.66
CA GLY A 447 -21.21 24.41 -47.50
C GLY A 447 -21.51 25.75 -46.86
N ARG A 448 -21.28 26.83 -47.59
CA ARG A 448 -21.52 28.22 -47.19
C ARG A 448 -22.81 28.36 -46.36
N ARG A 449 -22.70 28.49 -45.03
CA ARG A 449 -23.76 28.99 -44.17
C ARG A 449 -23.24 30.22 -43.44
N GLY A 450 -24.02 31.29 -43.52
CA GLY A 450 -23.67 32.63 -43.06
C GLY A 450 -23.45 32.71 -41.55
N ILE A 451 -22.66 33.72 -41.17
CA ILE A 451 -22.44 34.15 -39.79
C ILE A 451 -23.81 34.52 -39.20
N GLY A 452 -24.39 33.67 -38.35
CA GLY A 452 -25.61 34.01 -37.60
C GLY A 452 -26.59 32.88 -37.29
N GLU A 453 -26.47 31.69 -37.89
CA GLU A 453 -27.39 30.59 -37.56
C GLU A 453 -26.97 29.88 -36.27
N ARG A 454 -27.66 30.24 -35.19
CA ARG A 454 -27.67 29.54 -33.89
C ARG A 454 -27.96 28.04 -34.17
N PRO A 455 -27.19 27.09 -33.63
CA PRO A 455 -27.50 25.67 -33.80
C PRO A 455 -28.95 25.44 -33.38
N GLU A 456 -29.73 24.75 -34.21
CA GLU A 456 -31.13 24.45 -33.91
C GLU A 456 -31.23 23.83 -32.52
N PRO A 457 -32.17 24.29 -31.67
CA PRO A 457 -32.31 23.76 -30.32
C PRO A 457 -32.64 22.26 -30.43
N MET A 458 -31.88 21.43 -29.70
CA MET A 458 -32.15 19.99 -29.63
C MET A 458 -33.62 19.75 -29.28
N THR A 459 -34.25 18.82 -29.99
CA THR A 459 -35.60 18.35 -29.64
C THR A 459 -35.61 17.77 -28.22
N ALA A 460 -36.77 17.80 -27.54
CA ALA A 460 -36.91 17.23 -26.20
C ALA A 460 -36.49 15.74 -26.16
N GLU A 461 -36.79 15.01 -27.24
CA GLU A 461 -36.40 13.62 -27.44
C GLU A 461 -34.88 13.46 -27.57
N GLU A 462 -34.19 14.34 -28.30
CA GLU A 462 -32.72 14.33 -28.42
C GLU A 462 -32.03 14.64 -27.10
N GLN A 463 -32.56 15.61 -26.36
CA GLN A 463 -32.04 15.95 -25.03
C GLN A 463 -32.22 14.76 -24.08
N LYS A 464 -33.40 14.13 -24.05
CA LYS A 464 -33.68 12.94 -23.24
C LYS A 464 -32.77 11.76 -23.63
N ARG A 465 -32.58 11.50 -24.93
CA ARG A 465 -31.62 10.48 -25.41
C ARG A 465 -30.20 10.78 -24.97
N GLY A 466 -29.78 12.04 -25.03
CA GLY A 466 -28.46 12.46 -24.57
C GLY A 466 -28.25 12.21 -23.08
N VAL A 467 -29.23 12.56 -22.24
CA VAL A 467 -29.18 12.33 -20.78
C VAL A 467 -29.04 10.83 -20.49
N LEU A 468 -29.84 10.00 -21.15
CA LEU A 468 -29.77 8.54 -21.00
C LEU A 468 -28.41 7.97 -21.46
N GLU A 469 -27.84 8.48 -22.54
CA GLU A 469 -26.52 8.06 -23.02
C GLU A 469 -25.43 8.41 -21.99
N ARG A 470 -25.45 9.64 -21.45
CA ARG A 470 -24.51 10.05 -20.39
C ARG A 470 -24.69 9.24 -19.12
N ARG A 471 -25.93 8.98 -18.72
CA ARG A 471 -26.26 8.09 -17.58
C ARG A 471 -25.66 6.70 -17.77
N LYS A 472 -25.76 6.12 -18.98
CA LYS A 472 -25.14 4.83 -19.33
C LYS A 472 -23.61 4.88 -19.30
N ILE A 473 -23.02 5.92 -19.88
CA ILE A 473 -21.55 6.11 -19.88
C ILE A 473 -21.04 6.27 -18.45
N PHE A 474 -21.71 7.09 -17.64
CA PHE A 474 -21.39 7.32 -16.23
C PHE A 474 -21.48 6.02 -15.43
N TYR A 475 -22.53 5.22 -15.65
CA TYR A 475 -22.67 3.92 -15.01
C TYR A 475 -21.47 3.02 -15.28
N ARG A 476 -21.16 2.80 -16.57
CA ARG A 476 -20.12 1.86 -17.01
C ARG A 476 -18.72 2.25 -16.57
N ASN A 477 -18.41 3.54 -16.57
CA ASN A 477 -17.04 4.03 -16.38
C ASN A 477 -16.75 4.60 -14.98
N VAL A 478 -17.78 4.83 -14.17
CA VAL A 478 -17.62 5.45 -12.84
C VAL A 478 -18.34 4.63 -11.77
N VAL A 479 -19.66 4.44 -11.91
CA VAL A 479 -20.47 3.76 -10.88
C VAL A 479 -20.05 2.30 -10.74
N GLN A 480 -19.95 1.58 -11.85
CA GLN A 480 -19.69 0.15 -11.87
C GLN A 480 -18.26 -0.17 -11.38
N PRO A 481 -17.20 0.56 -11.78
CA PRO A 481 -15.87 0.41 -11.18
C PRO A 481 -15.81 0.71 -9.68
N LEU A 482 -16.46 1.79 -9.22
CA LEU A 482 -16.48 2.13 -7.79
C LEU A 482 -17.30 1.14 -6.97
N ALA A 483 -18.45 0.68 -7.49
CA ALA A 483 -19.27 -0.37 -6.88
C ALA A 483 -18.53 -1.71 -6.82
N TRP A 484 -17.80 -2.06 -7.86
CA TRP A 484 -16.91 -3.22 -7.87
C TRP A 484 -15.83 -3.08 -6.79
N LEU A 485 -15.18 -1.92 -6.70
CA LEU A 485 -14.16 -1.67 -5.68
C LEU A 485 -14.72 -1.74 -4.25
N ALA A 486 -15.96 -1.28 -4.03
CA ALA A 486 -16.65 -1.37 -2.75
C ALA A 486 -17.12 -2.80 -2.40
N ARG A 487 -17.72 -3.52 -3.36
CA ARG A 487 -18.28 -4.86 -3.15
C ARG A 487 -17.22 -5.94 -3.17
N GLU A 488 -16.44 -6.03 -4.24
CA GLU A 488 -15.41 -7.06 -4.34
C GLU A 488 -14.15 -6.66 -3.59
N GLY A 489 -13.82 -5.37 -3.62
CA GLY A 489 -12.67 -4.87 -2.90
C GLY A 489 -12.85 -4.69 -1.43
N PHE A 490 -14.00 -4.16 -0.99
CA PHE A 490 -14.25 -3.92 0.43
C PHE A 490 -15.24 -4.88 1.12
N LYS A 491 -15.94 -5.75 0.39
CA LYS A 491 -17.20 -6.41 0.81
C LYS A 491 -18.09 -5.56 1.68
N ALA A 492 -18.40 -4.40 1.14
CA ALA A 492 -19.60 -3.70 1.54
C ALA A 492 -20.78 -4.66 1.47
N GLN A 493 -21.40 -4.96 2.61
CA GLN A 493 -22.69 -5.63 2.64
C GLN A 493 -23.77 -4.55 2.50
N PRO A 494 -24.75 -4.72 1.59
CA PRO A 494 -25.89 -3.81 1.51
C PRO A 494 -26.60 -3.72 2.87
N GLY A 495 -26.77 -2.49 3.38
CA GLY A 495 -27.42 -2.23 4.68
C GLY A 495 -26.53 -2.28 5.91
N GLN A 496 -25.23 -2.61 5.80
CA GLN A 496 -24.30 -2.57 6.94
C GLN A 496 -23.68 -1.18 7.13
N ILE A 497 -23.80 -0.63 8.34
CA ILE A 497 -23.34 0.74 8.63
C ILE A 497 -21.94 0.74 9.27
N ASN A 498 -21.00 1.43 8.63
CA ASN A 498 -19.63 1.65 9.11
C ASN A 498 -19.54 2.93 9.96
N TYR A 499 -18.45 3.12 10.73
CA TYR A 499 -18.27 4.29 11.60
C TYR A 499 -16.88 4.90 11.42
N ILE A 500 -16.81 6.23 11.34
CA ILE A 500 -15.58 7.03 11.24
C ILE A 500 -15.27 7.74 12.56
N SER A 501 -14.00 8.07 12.81
CA SER A 501 -13.53 8.66 14.08
C SER A 501 -13.06 10.11 13.92
N LYS A 502 -13.24 10.96 14.94
CA LYS A 502 -12.75 12.35 14.94
C LYS A 502 -11.21 12.41 14.96
N LYS A 503 -10.64 13.38 14.25
CA LYS A 503 -9.20 13.70 14.29
C LYS A 503 -8.84 14.22 15.70
N ARG A 504 -7.75 13.70 16.29
CA ARG A 504 -7.24 14.19 17.59
C ARG A 504 -6.44 15.48 17.35
N PRO A 505 -6.62 16.54 18.16
CA PRO A 505 -5.79 17.74 18.04
C PRO A 505 -4.34 17.44 18.44
N ASP A 506 -3.38 17.88 17.62
CA ASP A 506 -1.95 17.84 17.91
C ASP A 506 -1.67 18.55 19.24
N THR A 507 -1.37 17.76 20.27
CA THR A 507 -0.85 18.28 21.53
C THR A 507 0.67 18.20 21.46
N GLN A 508 1.35 19.32 21.71
CA GLN A 508 2.80 19.42 21.74
C GLN A 508 3.45 18.31 22.60
N PRO A 509 4.67 17.86 22.26
CA PRO A 509 5.30 16.75 22.94
C PRO A 509 5.73 17.15 24.34
N GLU A 510 4.92 16.81 25.35
CA GLU A 510 5.41 16.67 26.71
C GLU A 510 6.36 15.46 26.77
N SER A 511 7.52 15.72 27.36
CA SER A 511 8.64 14.80 27.57
C SER A 511 8.18 13.39 27.95
N THR A 512 8.28 12.47 27.00
CA THR A 512 8.17 11.03 27.27
C THR A 512 9.50 10.38 26.90
N ASP A 513 10.01 9.57 27.82
CA ASP A 513 11.31 8.91 27.80
C ASP A 513 11.58 8.17 26.46
N PRO A 514 12.64 8.53 25.70
CA PRO A 514 12.95 7.93 24.41
C PRO A 514 13.31 6.44 24.48
N ALA A 515 13.37 5.83 25.68
CA ALA A 515 13.60 4.40 25.87
C ALA A 515 12.34 3.51 25.77
N GLN A 516 11.11 4.07 25.67
CA GLN A 516 9.86 3.29 25.76
C GLN A 516 8.90 3.45 24.56
N GLN A 517 9.30 4.10 23.47
CA GLN A 517 8.57 3.95 22.22
C GLN A 517 8.79 2.52 21.70
N PRO A 518 7.74 1.72 21.43
CA PRO A 518 7.93 0.45 20.74
C PRO A 518 8.48 0.79 19.37
N ASP A 519 9.72 0.36 19.13
CA ASP A 519 10.46 0.60 17.90
C ASP A 519 9.54 0.44 16.68
N GLU A 520 9.49 1.46 15.81
CA GLU A 520 9.33 1.24 14.37
C GLU A 520 10.56 0.45 13.89
N GLU A 521 10.65 -0.78 14.36
CA GLU A 521 11.82 -1.63 14.33
C GLU A 521 11.92 -2.15 12.90
N CYS A 522 12.60 -1.37 12.05
CA CYS A 522 12.93 -1.65 10.65
C CYS A 522 12.24 -2.90 10.13
N LEU A 523 10.96 -2.75 9.75
CA LEU A 523 10.12 -3.87 9.43
C LEU A 523 10.60 -4.49 8.11
N PHE A 524 11.61 -5.36 8.15
CA PHE A 524 11.92 -6.36 7.11
C PHE A 524 10.82 -7.43 7.01
N HIS A 525 9.60 -7.08 7.41
CA HIS A 525 8.40 -7.92 7.38
C HIS A 525 7.63 -7.72 6.06
N SER A 526 7.93 -6.64 5.33
CA SER A 526 7.70 -6.49 3.88
C SER A 526 8.49 -7.54 3.11
N ALA A 527 8.00 -8.01 1.97
CA ALA A 527 8.78 -8.86 1.09
C ALA A 527 10.18 -8.23 0.87
N ILE A 528 11.24 -8.98 1.14
CA ILE A 528 12.60 -8.55 0.78
C ILE A 528 12.58 -8.49 -0.73
N VAL A 529 12.59 -7.28 -1.29
CA VAL A 529 12.53 -7.06 -2.72
C VAL A 529 13.95 -7.24 -3.24
N PRO A 530 14.28 -8.32 -3.98
CA PRO A 530 15.66 -8.68 -4.30
C PRO A 530 16.50 -7.52 -4.89
N LYS A 531 15.91 -6.71 -5.78
CA LYS A 531 16.57 -5.55 -6.41
C LYS A 531 16.90 -4.39 -5.46
N MET A 532 16.38 -4.37 -4.24
CA MET A 532 16.56 -3.31 -3.24
C MET A 532 17.56 -3.69 -2.13
N TRP A 533 18.38 -4.72 -2.34
CA TRP A 533 19.24 -5.29 -1.30
C TRP A 533 20.11 -4.25 -0.56
N LEU A 534 20.66 -3.26 -1.27
CA LEU A 534 21.52 -2.23 -0.67
C LEU A 534 20.73 -1.28 0.25
N GLU A 535 19.52 -0.89 -0.16
CA GLU A 535 18.64 -0.07 0.66
C GLU A 535 18.15 -0.84 1.90
N ASP A 536 17.94 -2.15 1.76
CA ASP A 536 17.58 -3.01 2.89
C ASP A 536 18.74 -3.13 3.90
N ILE A 537 19.98 -3.35 3.45
CA ILE A 537 21.15 -3.37 4.34
C ILE A 537 21.35 -1.99 5.00
N LYS A 538 21.17 -0.92 4.24
CA LYS A 538 21.24 0.46 4.76
C LYS A 538 20.24 0.71 5.88
N LYS A 539 18.99 0.28 5.73
CA LYS A 539 17.97 0.35 6.80
C LYS A 539 18.39 -0.42 8.06
N ILE A 540 19.04 -1.59 7.91
CA ILE A 540 19.58 -2.33 9.06
C ILE A 540 20.65 -1.49 9.75
N GLY A 541 21.61 -0.95 8.99
CA GLY A 541 22.68 -0.10 9.51
C GLY A 541 22.16 1.12 10.26
N GLU A 542 21.17 1.83 9.70
CA GLU A 542 20.51 2.97 10.34
C GLU A 542 19.78 2.59 11.63
N SER A 543 19.15 1.41 11.67
CA SER A 543 18.51 0.85 12.86
C SER A 543 19.51 0.64 14.00
N VAL A 544 20.60 -0.05 13.69
CA VAL A 544 21.66 -0.37 14.64
C VAL A 544 22.26 0.92 15.20
N GLU A 545 22.50 1.92 14.35
CA GLU A 545 23.07 3.18 14.79
C GLU A 545 22.11 4.02 15.64
N ARG A 546 20.80 3.91 15.42
CA ARG A 546 19.79 4.51 16.32
C ARG A 546 19.87 3.89 17.71
N LYS A 547 19.96 2.56 17.79
CA LYS A 547 20.06 1.82 19.06
C LYS A 547 21.36 2.14 19.81
N ARG A 548 22.50 2.21 19.09
CA ARG A 548 23.78 2.63 19.65
C ARG A 548 23.71 4.03 20.26
N ARG A 549 23.12 4.99 19.53
CA ARG A 549 22.94 6.37 20.03
C ARG A 549 22.01 6.45 21.24
N ALA A 550 20.90 5.72 21.23
CA ALA A 550 19.97 5.64 22.36
C ALA A 550 20.63 5.09 23.64
N LYS A 551 21.64 4.23 23.50
CA LYS A 551 22.44 3.69 24.62
C LYS A 551 23.77 4.40 24.83
N SER A 552 23.98 5.56 24.19
CA SER A 552 25.20 6.37 24.29
C SER A 552 26.50 5.59 24.00
N ILE A 553 26.45 4.62 23.08
CA ILE A 553 27.59 3.80 22.67
C ILE A 553 28.38 4.56 21.60
N THR A 554 29.56 5.04 21.96
CA THR A 554 30.39 5.91 21.10
C THR A 554 31.55 5.19 20.42
N THR A 555 31.88 3.95 20.81
CA THR A 555 33.02 3.21 20.25
C THR A 555 32.79 2.83 18.78
N PRO A 556 33.53 3.41 17.83
CA PRO A 556 33.29 3.21 16.39
C PRO A 556 33.75 1.82 15.93
N VAL A 557 33.21 1.37 14.79
CA VAL A 557 33.76 0.24 14.03
C VAL A 557 34.58 0.80 12.88
N ARG A 558 35.82 0.34 12.72
CA ARG A 558 36.75 0.82 11.70
C ARG A 558 36.86 -0.16 10.54
N VAL A 559 36.63 0.32 9.33
CA VAL A 559 36.73 -0.48 8.09
C VAL A 559 37.81 0.11 7.19
N ALA A 560 38.81 -0.69 6.85
CA ALA A 560 39.85 -0.33 5.91
C ALA A 560 39.58 -0.87 4.51
N ILE A 561 39.64 0.03 3.55
CA ILE A 561 39.45 -0.21 2.13
C ILE A 561 40.81 -0.13 1.46
N VAL A 562 41.33 -1.27 1.02
CA VAL A 562 42.56 -1.34 0.23
C VAL A 562 42.14 -1.47 -1.23
N ASP A 563 42.26 -0.40 -2.03
CA ASP A 563 41.77 -0.37 -3.43
C ASP A 563 42.41 0.77 -4.26
N THR A 564 41.74 1.29 -5.30
CA THR A 564 42.25 2.34 -6.21
C THR A 564 42.19 3.76 -5.65
N GLY A 565 41.64 3.92 -4.44
CA GLY A 565 41.53 5.18 -3.70
C GLY A 565 40.10 5.61 -3.41
N LEU A 566 39.89 6.90 -3.19
CA LEU A 566 38.58 7.50 -2.98
C LEU A 566 38.48 8.89 -3.63
N ASN A 567 37.44 9.12 -4.43
CA ASN A 567 37.06 10.45 -4.90
C ASN A 567 36.05 11.09 -3.95
N MET A 568 36.47 12.11 -3.20
CA MET A 568 35.64 12.82 -2.23
C MET A 568 34.78 13.95 -2.83
N ASP A 569 34.88 14.18 -4.13
CA ASP A 569 34.20 15.28 -4.84
C ASP A 569 32.91 14.83 -5.54
N LEU A 570 32.46 13.59 -5.30
CA LEU A 570 31.17 13.12 -5.81
C LEU A 570 30.01 13.97 -5.25
N PRO A 571 28.96 14.25 -6.05
CA PRO A 571 27.80 15.03 -5.61
C PRO A 571 27.13 14.52 -4.33
N ILE A 572 27.22 13.21 -4.06
CA ILE A 572 26.69 12.60 -2.84
C ILE A 572 27.39 13.09 -1.56
N PHE A 573 28.71 13.35 -1.60
CA PHE A 573 29.45 13.87 -0.45
C PHE A 573 29.06 15.31 -0.12
N THR A 574 28.71 16.10 -1.15
CA THR A 574 28.14 17.44 -0.97
C THR A 574 26.75 17.38 -0.36
N LYS A 575 25.89 16.47 -0.84
CA LYS A 575 24.52 16.28 -0.30
C LYS A 575 24.51 15.68 1.10
N LYS A 576 25.51 14.85 1.44
CA LYS A 576 25.63 14.14 2.72
C LYS A 576 27.04 14.33 3.31
N PRO A 577 27.33 15.50 3.93
CA PRO A 577 28.66 15.80 4.46
C PRO A 577 29.11 14.82 5.57
N GLY A 578 28.17 14.11 6.21
CA GLY A 578 28.48 13.05 7.17
C GLY A 578 29.31 11.91 6.57
N LEU A 579 29.12 11.58 5.29
CA LEU A 579 29.92 10.55 4.60
C LEU A 579 31.39 10.96 4.47
N LYS A 580 31.65 12.25 4.24
CA LYS A 580 33.01 12.79 4.18
C LYS A 580 33.70 12.73 5.54
N ARG A 581 32.95 12.99 6.62
CA ARG A 581 33.45 12.91 8.01
C ARG A 581 33.70 11.49 8.49
N ALA A 582 33.06 10.49 7.87
CA ALA A 582 33.30 9.09 8.21
C ALA A 582 34.70 8.64 7.81
N VAL A 583 35.33 9.28 6.82
CA VAL A 583 36.73 9.02 6.46
C VAL A 583 37.66 9.68 7.47
N ILE A 584 38.31 8.87 8.30
CA ILE A 584 39.12 9.35 9.42
C ILE A 584 40.62 9.38 9.11
N ASP A 585 41.08 8.55 8.17
CA ASP A 585 42.47 8.51 7.74
C ASP A 585 42.58 7.90 6.33
N HIS A 586 43.61 8.29 5.59
CA HIS A 586 43.88 7.77 4.27
C HIS A 586 45.38 7.77 3.97
N VAL A 587 45.82 6.81 3.15
CA VAL A 587 47.20 6.70 2.69
C VAL A 587 47.22 6.41 1.19
N ASP A 588 48.14 7.07 0.49
CA ASP A 588 48.39 6.83 -0.93
C ASP A 588 49.78 6.21 -1.13
N TYR A 589 49.81 4.92 -1.48
CA TYR A 589 51.05 4.20 -1.80
C TYR A 589 51.42 4.25 -3.28
N VAL A 590 50.54 4.79 -4.13
CA VAL A 590 50.82 5.00 -5.57
C VAL A 590 51.60 6.29 -5.76
N ASP A 591 51.17 7.35 -5.09
CA ASP A 591 51.75 8.69 -5.16
C ASP A 591 52.16 9.18 -3.75
N PRO A 592 53.20 8.59 -3.13
CA PRO A 592 53.62 8.91 -1.76
C PRO A 592 54.11 10.36 -1.67
N GLY A 593 53.38 11.20 -0.93
CA GLY A 593 53.66 12.64 -0.79
C GLY A 593 52.45 13.53 -1.08
N THR A 594 51.38 12.97 -1.65
CA THR A 594 50.10 13.67 -1.77
C THR A 594 49.36 13.66 -0.43
N SER A 595 48.80 14.80 -0.02
CA SER A 595 47.99 14.90 1.20
C SER A 595 46.51 14.58 0.97
N THR A 596 46.07 14.57 -0.29
CA THR A 596 44.69 14.35 -0.70
C THR A 596 44.53 12.99 -1.38
N ILE A 597 43.68 12.13 -0.83
CA ILE A 597 43.28 10.88 -1.50
C ILE A 597 42.51 11.20 -2.79
N THR A 598 42.74 10.40 -3.83
CA THR A 598 42.05 10.53 -5.12
C THR A 598 41.68 9.16 -5.67
N ASP A 599 40.75 9.12 -6.62
CA ASP A 599 40.43 7.92 -7.40
C ASP A 599 39.87 8.31 -8.77
N ALA A 600 40.77 8.33 -9.75
CA ALA A 600 40.42 8.62 -11.13
C ALA A 600 39.77 7.41 -11.85
N PHE A 601 39.98 6.20 -11.33
CA PHE A 601 39.43 4.98 -11.93
C PHE A 601 38.02 4.69 -11.42
N GLY A 602 37.75 4.91 -10.13
CA GLY A 602 36.42 4.87 -9.52
C GLY A 602 36.07 3.57 -8.80
N HIS A 603 36.91 2.53 -8.88
CA HIS A 603 36.63 1.23 -8.27
C HIS A 603 36.63 1.32 -6.74
N GLY A 604 37.70 1.85 -6.14
CA GLY A 604 37.77 2.07 -4.69
C GLY A 604 36.65 2.99 -4.19
N THR A 605 36.30 4.02 -4.97
CA THR A 605 35.18 4.92 -4.67
C THR A 605 33.84 4.18 -4.64
N LEU A 606 33.58 3.25 -5.56
CA LEU A 606 32.38 2.42 -5.57
C LEU A 606 32.32 1.52 -4.33
N MET A 607 33.44 0.90 -3.96
CA MET A 607 33.52 0.02 -2.77
C MET A 607 33.26 0.82 -1.49
N ALA A 608 33.87 2.00 -1.36
CA ALA A 608 33.64 2.92 -0.25
C ALA A 608 32.18 3.33 -0.16
N ARG A 609 31.54 3.64 -1.30
CA ARG A 609 30.12 3.98 -1.36
C ARG A 609 29.24 2.88 -0.78
N ILE A 610 29.46 1.62 -1.16
CA ILE A 610 28.69 0.46 -0.68
C ILE A 610 28.86 0.25 0.82
N VAL A 611 30.10 0.32 1.33
CA VAL A 611 30.39 0.17 2.76
C VAL A 611 29.73 1.27 3.58
N MET A 612 29.85 2.53 3.15
CA MET A 612 29.27 3.67 3.84
C MET A 612 27.73 3.65 3.89
N GLU A 613 27.07 3.10 2.87
CA GLU A 613 25.60 2.90 2.93
C GLU A 613 25.22 1.75 3.85
N SER A 614 26.01 0.67 3.83
CA SER A 614 25.73 -0.53 4.59
C SER A 614 25.97 -0.34 6.09
N ALA A 615 26.95 0.49 6.46
CA ALA A 615 27.38 0.75 7.84
C ALA A 615 27.57 2.26 8.09
N PRO A 616 26.47 3.03 8.26
CA PRO A 616 26.53 4.50 8.34
C PRO A 616 27.22 5.06 9.58
N GLY A 617 27.48 4.24 10.60
CA GLY A 617 28.23 4.61 11.81
C GLY A 617 29.70 4.18 11.81
N ALA A 618 30.20 3.60 10.71
CA ALA A 618 31.58 3.12 10.62
C ALA A 618 32.55 4.27 10.32
N GLU A 619 33.74 4.19 10.90
CA GLU A 619 34.91 4.98 10.53
C GLU A 619 35.63 4.29 9.37
N ILE A 620 35.96 5.03 8.33
CA ILE A 620 36.53 4.52 7.09
C ILE A 620 38.00 4.93 6.99
N LEU A 621 38.84 3.94 6.71
CA LEU A 621 40.26 4.08 6.41
C LEU A 621 40.47 3.73 4.94
N VAL A 622 41.14 4.57 4.15
CA VAL A 622 41.34 4.31 2.72
C VAL A 622 42.82 4.19 2.38
N ALA A 623 43.24 3.04 1.85
CA ALA A 623 44.58 2.84 1.32
C ALA A 623 44.53 2.68 -0.20
N ARG A 624 45.06 3.68 -0.92
CA ARG A 624 45.23 3.61 -2.37
C ARG A 624 46.49 2.83 -2.70
N VAL A 625 46.34 1.68 -3.37
CA VAL A 625 47.46 0.78 -3.67
C VAL A 625 47.76 0.64 -5.17
N ALA A 626 46.81 1.01 -6.02
CA ALA A 626 46.97 1.02 -7.48
C ALA A 626 46.17 2.15 -8.14
N ARG A 627 46.51 2.52 -9.38
CA ARG A 627 45.73 3.52 -10.14
C ARG A 627 44.44 2.95 -10.71
N ASP A 628 44.41 1.67 -11.02
CA ASP A 628 43.31 0.97 -11.69
C ASP A 628 43.29 -0.53 -11.35
N THR A 629 42.24 -1.25 -11.77
CA THR A 629 42.05 -2.68 -11.49
C THR A 629 43.07 -3.60 -12.15
N LYS A 630 43.73 -3.19 -13.23
CA LYS A 630 44.80 -3.98 -13.87
C LYS A 630 46.05 -3.93 -13.01
N GLN A 631 46.40 -2.75 -12.51
CA GLN A 631 47.57 -2.54 -11.65
C GLN A 631 47.40 -3.15 -10.25
N LEU A 632 46.15 -3.33 -9.75
CA LEU A 632 45.91 -4.07 -8.50
C LEU A 632 46.54 -5.46 -8.51
N LYS A 633 46.55 -6.14 -9.66
CA LYS A 633 47.13 -7.49 -9.82
C LYS A 633 48.64 -7.55 -9.65
N THR A 634 49.33 -6.41 -9.78
CA THR A 634 50.81 -6.31 -9.78
C THR A 634 51.35 -5.40 -8.68
N SER A 635 50.50 -4.90 -7.77
CA SER A 635 50.87 -3.92 -6.74
C SER A 635 51.13 -4.57 -5.37
N GLN A 636 51.76 -5.75 -5.34
CA GLN A 636 51.89 -6.55 -4.10
C GLN A 636 52.53 -5.78 -2.95
N GLU A 637 53.64 -5.07 -3.20
CA GLU A 637 54.34 -4.31 -2.16
C GLU A 637 53.45 -3.24 -1.51
N ASN A 638 52.65 -2.52 -2.32
CA ASN A 638 51.71 -1.52 -1.84
C ASN A 638 50.58 -2.16 -1.02
N ILE A 639 50.08 -3.31 -1.46
CA ILE A 639 49.06 -4.08 -0.74
C ILE A 639 49.58 -4.51 0.63
N CYS A 640 50.82 -5.03 0.72
CA CYS A 640 51.45 -5.40 1.99
C CYS A 640 51.56 -4.21 2.95
N LYS A 641 52.06 -3.08 2.46
CA LYS A 641 52.16 -1.84 3.25
C LYS A 641 50.78 -1.37 3.74
N ALA A 642 49.77 -1.43 2.87
CA ALA A 642 48.40 -1.06 3.21
C ALA A 642 47.78 -1.96 4.28
N ILE A 643 47.95 -3.28 4.19
CA ILE A 643 47.48 -4.22 5.21
C ILE A 643 48.14 -3.93 6.57
N LEU A 644 49.46 -3.74 6.59
CA LEU A 644 50.20 -3.40 7.80
C LEU A 644 49.74 -2.06 8.41
N TRP A 645 49.56 -1.02 7.58
CA TRP A 645 49.06 0.28 8.02
C TRP A 645 47.63 0.21 8.56
N ALA A 646 46.74 -0.46 7.84
CA ALA A 646 45.34 -0.58 8.25
C ALA A 646 45.20 -1.31 9.59
N GLY A 647 45.95 -2.41 9.77
CA GLY A 647 45.85 -3.24 10.97
C GLY A 647 46.55 -2.66 12.20
N LYS A 648 47.71 -2.02 12.01
CA LYS A 648 48.59 -1.57 13.11
C LYS A 648 48.31 -0.12 13.53
N PRO A 649 48.76 0.93 12.81
CA PRO A 649 48.45 2.31 13.18
C PRO A 649 46.98 2.68 12.95
N GLY A 650 46.36 2.26 11.84
CA GLY A 650 44.94 2.55 11.56
C GLY A 650 43.97 1.85 12.52
N ARG A 651 44.42 0.72 13.07
CA ARG A 651 43.66 -0.14 13.99
C ARG A 651 42.29 -0.56 13.47
N ALA A 652 42.18 -0.83 12.17
CA ALA A 652 40.96 -1.34 11.55
C ALA A 652 40.44 -2.59 12.27
N ASP A 653 39.12 -2.69 12.38
CA ASP A 653 38.44 -3.92 12.84
C ASP A 653 38.23 -4.88 11.65
N ILE A 654 38.01 -4.32 10.46
CA ILE A 654 37.80 -5.05 9.21
C ILE A 654 38.75 -4.49 8.15
N ILE A 655 39.50 -5.36 7.49
CA ILE A 655 40.30 -5.05 6.30
C ILE A 655 39.76 -5.89 5.14
N PHE A 656 39.45 -5.26 4.00
CA PHE A 656 39.06 -6.02 2.82
C PHE A 656 39.75 -5.59 1.53
N THR A 657 39.87 -6.55 0.62
CA THR A 657 40.36 -6.35 -0.75
C THR A 657 39.32 -6.85 -1.76
N SER A 658 38.74 -5.94 -2.53
CA SER A 658 37.73 -6.18 -3.58
C SER A 658 38.31 -6.68 -4.90
N PHE A 659 39.49 -7.29 -4.86
CA PHE A 659 40.23 -7.80 -6.00
C PHE A 659 41.07 -8.99 -5.57
N GLY A 660 41.58 -9.72 -6.56
CA GLY A 660 42.50 -10.83 -6.38
C GLY A 660 43.82 -10.62 -7.12
N VAL A 661 44.89 -11.15 -6.55
CA VAL A 661 46.20 -11.31 -7.20
C VAL A 661 46.45 -12.80 -7.49
N SER A 662 47.51 -13.09 -8.25
CA SER A 662 47.90 -14.47 -8.59
C SER A 662 48.10 -15.33 -7.34
N ARG A 663 47.61 -16.58 -7.39
CA ARG A 663 47.68 -17.57 -6.29
C ARG A 663 49.11 -17.90 -5.84
N LYS A 664 50.09 -17.72 -6.72
CA LYS A 664 51.51 -17.80 -6.36
C LYS A 664 51.87 -16.48 -5.66
N ASP A 665 51.58 -16.38 -4.36
CA ASP A 665 52.03 -15.24 -3.55
C ASP A 665 53.55 -15.24 -3.50
N GLN A 666 54.16 -14.53 -4.44
CA GLN A 666 55.60 -14.27 -4.47
C GLN A 666 55.97 -13.06 -3.59
N GLY A 667 55.01 -12.44 -2.89
CA GLY A 667 55.03 -11.01 -2.55
C GLY A 667 54.63 -10.61 -1.13
N GLY A 668 54.62 -11.52 -0.16
CA GLY A 668 54.53 -11.21 1.27
C GLY A 668 53.16 -10.73 1.77
N ILE A 669 52.10 -10.84 0.96
CA ILE A 669 50.75 -10.43 1.38
C ILE A 669 50.26 -11.35 2.51
N GLY A 670 50.51 -12.67 2.41
CA GLY A 670 50.24 -13.61 3.51
C GLY A 670 50.99 -13.25 4.79
N GLU A 671 52.28 -12.92 4.69
CA GLU A 671 53.10 -12.51 5.84
C GLU A 671 52.57 -11.22 6.49
N ALA A 672 52.07 -10.26 5.69
CA ALA A 672 51.46 -9.05 6.20
C ALA A 672 50.15 -9.34 6.95
N ILE A 673 49.31 -10.24 6.44
CA ILE A 673 48.07 -10.70 7.09
C ILE A 673 48.41 -11.36 8.43
N GLU A 674 49.32 -12.34 8.44
CA GLU A 674 49.74 -13.05 9.64
C GLU A 674 50.41 -12.13 10.67
N ALA A 675 51.20 -11.15 10.21
CA ALA A 675 51.83 -10.17 11.09
C ALA A 675 50.80 -9.29 11.80
N VAL A 676 49.75 -8.85 11.10
CA VAL A 676 48.65 -8.09 11.69
C VAL A 676 47.81 -8.97 12.61
N GLU A 677 47.45 -10.18 12.20
CA GLU A 677 46.69 -11.14 13.00
C GLU A 677 47.39 -11.45 14.33
N ARG A 678 48.70 -11.72 14.30
CA ARG A 678 49.51 -11.97 15.49
C ARG A 678 49.58 -10.75 16.41
N GLU A 679 49.81 -9.55 15.87
CA GLU A 679 49.91 -8.32 16.66
C GLU A 679 48.56 -7.94 17.30
N ARG A 680 47.47 -8.18 16.57
CA ARG A 680 46.09 -7.93 17.02
C ARG A 680 45.53 -9.05 17.89
N ARG A 681 46.25 -10.15 18.09
CA ARG A 681 45.78 -11.36 18.80
C ARG A 681 44.44 -11.84 18.21
N GLU A 682 44.40 -11.92 16.89
CA GLU A 682 43.21 -12.26 16.10
C GLU A 682 42.06 -11.24 16.20
N ASP A 683 42.16 -10.12 16.93
CA ASP A 683 41.15 -9.03 17.00
C ASP A 683 41.13 -8.18 15.72
N ILE A 684 40.89 -8.84 14.59
CA ILE A 684 40.75 -8.30 13.25
C ILE A 684 40.00 -9.29 12.33
N ILE A 685 39.28 -8.76 11.34
CA ILE A 685 38.57 -9.52 10.31
C ILE A 685 39.17 -9.21 8.94
N PHE A 686 39.53 -10.24 8.17
CA PHE A 686 39.96 -10.11 6.78
C PHE A 686 38.93 -10.69 5.80
N LEU A 687 38.62 -9.94 4.75
CA LEU A 687 37.70 -10.36 3.66
C LEU A 687 38.37 -10.14 2.30
N ALA A 688 38.17 -11.05 1.35
CA ALA A 688 38.68 -10.84 -0.01
C ALA A 688 37.80 -11.44 -1.10
N SER A 689 37.86 -10.81 -2.27
CA SER A 689 37.16 -11.24 -3.49
C SER A 689 37.64 -12.61 -3.95
N ALA A 690 36.74 -13.60 -4.06
CA ALA A 690 37.10 -14.95 -4.48
C ALA A 690 37.66 -15.00 -5.92
N GLY A 691 37.12 -14.17 -6.82
CA GLY A 691 37.51 -14.09 -8.22
C GLY A 691 36.30 -14.05 -9.16
N ASN A 692 36.51 -13.55 -10.38
CA ASN A 692 35.48 -13.35 -11.40
C ASN A 692 35.74 -14.16 -12.68
N SER A 693 36.27 -15.38 -12.54
CA SER A 693 36.61 -16.27 -13.65
C SER A 693 36.25 -17.70 -13.28
N ASP A 694 35.33 -18.32 -14.01
CA ASP A 694 34.83 -19.69 -13.77
C ASP A 694 35.85 -20.79 -14.05
N THR A 695 36.94 -20.45 -14.73
CA THR A 695 38.07 -21.35 -15.00
C THR A 695 39.18 -21.24 -13.97
N ASP A 696 39.21 -20.17 -13.18
CA ASP A 696 40.30 -19.92 -12.23
C ASP A 696 39.91 -20.37 -10.81
N ASP A 697 40.91 -20.84 -10.05
CA ASP A 697 40.77 -21.06 -8.61
C ASP A 697 40.57 -19.73 -7.85
N GLU A 698 40.20 -19.83 -6.57
CA GLU A 698 40.19 -18.68 -5.65
C GLU A 698 41.51 -17.89 -5.72
N SER A 699 41.36 -16.58 -5.92
CA SER A 699 42.49 -15.66 -5.98
C SER A 699 43.14 -15.46 -4.61
N PHE A 700 44.39 -15.02 -4.57
CA PHE A 700 45.01 -14.55 -3.33
C PHE A 700 44.59 -13.09 -3.08
N PRO A 701 44.29 -12.63 -1.86
CA PRO A 701 44.40 -13.34 -0.58
C PRO A 701 43.14 -14.14 -0.16
N ALA A 702 42.11 -14.27 -1.00
CA ALA A 702 40.88 -14.98 -0.62
C ALA A 702 41.11 -16.44 -0.23
N CYS A 703 42.05 -17.14 -0.86
CA CYS A 703 42.41 -18.52 -0.49
C CYS A 703 43.31 -18.63 0.77
N HIS A 704 43.68 -17.52 1.43
CA HIS A 704 44.49 -17.54 2.65
C HIS A 704 43.64 -17.94 3.87
N ALA A 705 44.15 -18.81 4.75
CA ALA A 705 43.38 -19.39 5.86
C ALA A 705 42.81 -18.37 6.86
N SER A 706 43.47 -17.22 7.03
CA SER A 706 43.01 -16.14 7.91
C SER A 706 42.05 -15.14 7.23
N VAL A 707 41.55 -15.44 6.03
CA VAL A 707 40.72 -14.55 5.21
C VAL A 707 39.42 -15.25 4.81
N ILE A 708 38.29 -14.53 4.89
CA ILE A 708 37.01 -15.04 4.36
C ILE A 708 36.97 -14.75 2.86
N ALA A 709 36.94 -15.81 2.06
CA ALA A 709 36.69 -15.74 0.62
C ALA A 709 35.21 -15.36 0.35
N VAL A 710 34.98 -14.30 -0.43
CA VAL A 710 33.63 -13.82 -0.75
C VAL A 710 33.30 -14.02 -2.21
N TYR A 711 32.29 -14.86 -2.46
CA TYR A 711 31.71 -15.13 -3.76
C TYR A 711 30.54 -14.18 -4.09
N ALA A 712 30.23 -14.04 -5.37
CA ALA A 712 29.18 -13.16 -5.87
C ALA A 712 27.86 -13.88 -6.13
N THR A 713 26.76 -13.26 -5.74
CA THR A 713 25.43 -13.69 -6.14
C THR A 713 24.69 -12.60 -6.89
N ASP A 714 23.69 -13.00 -7.67
CA ASP A 714 22.68 -12.06 -8.13
C ASP A 714 21.85 -11.51 -6.95
N LYS A 715 20.90 -10.63 -7.28
CA LYS A 715 19.98 -10.04 -6.30
C LYS A 715 19.10 -11.08 -5.57
N HIS A 716 18.88 -12.27 -6.13
CA HIS A 716 18.11 -13.35 -5.53
C HIS A 716 18.96 -14.29 -4.66
N GLY A 717 20.29 -14.15 -4.69
CA GLY A 717 21.24 -15.02 -4.01
C GLY A 717 21.63 -16.26 -4.80
N ALA A 718 21.36 -16.30 -6.11
CA ALA A 718 21.89 -17.32 -7.01
C ALA A 718 23.35 -16.98 -7.36
N PRO A 719 24.27 -17.96 -7.41
CA PRO A 719 25.66 -17.71 -7.80
C PRO A 719 25.76 -17.08 -9.19
N LEU A 720 26.59 -16.06 -9.35
CA LEU A 720 26.95 -15.58 -10.69
C LEU A 720 27.76 -16.63 -11.44
N SER A 721 27.55 -16.72 -12.75
CA SER A 721 28.29 -17.64 -13.63
C SER A 721 29.78 -17.30 -13.72
N SER A 722 30.16 -16.07 -13.39
CA SER A 722 31.54 -15.59 -13.39
C SER A 722 32.29 -15.90 -12.09
N ASN A 723 31.71 -16.59 -11.11
CA ASN A 723 32.44 -16.91 -9.87
C ASN A 723 33.64 -17.83 -10.12
N ALA A 724 34.69 -17.67 -9.31
CA ALA A 724 35.81 -18.63 -9.24
C ALA A 724 35.34 -20.08 -9.03
N ALA A 725 36.13 -21.04 -9.47
CA ALA A 725 35.88 -22.45 -9.18
C ALA A 725 35.91 -22.68 -7.65
N SER A 726 34.95 -23.45 -7.14
CA SER A 726 34.90 -23.78 -5.70
C SER A 726 36.14 -24.60 -5.30
N PRO A 727 36.80 -24.29 -4.17
CA PRO A 727 37.89 -25.12 -3.68
C PRO A 727 37.36 -26.53 -3.41
N GLY A 728 37.89 -27.53 -4.11
CA GLY A 728 37.43 -28.92 -4.08
C GLY A 728 37.50 -29.63 -2.72
N GLN A 729 37.89 -28.92 -1.65
CA GLN A 729 37.95 -29.42 -0.28
C GLN A 729 36.76 -28.99 0.60
N SER A 730 36.07 -27.88 0.29
CA SER A 730 34.92 -27.43 1.09
C SER A 730 33.61 -27.92 0.50
N SER A 731 32.68 -28.33 1.37
CA SER A 731 31.31 -28.69 0.96
C SER A 731 30.48 -27.48 0.51
N TRP A 732 30.90 -26.25 0.87
CA TRP A 732 30.26 -25.00 0.46
C TRP A 732 31.17 -23.78 0.68
N VAL A 733 30.86 -22.65 0.02
CA VAL A 733 31.53 -21.35 0.14
C VAL A 733 30.54 -20.24 0.55
N LEU A 734 31.04 -19.08 1.00
CA LEU A 734 30.22 -17.91 1.34
C LEU A 734 30.16 -16.91 0.21
N GLY A 735 28.98 -16.33 -0.01
CA GLY A 735 28.82 -15.22 -0.95
C GLY A 735 27.75 -14.23 -0.52
N THR A 736 27.65 -13.11 -1.23
CA THR A 736 26.55 -12.14 -1.06
C THR A 736 26.34 -11.35 -2.36
N TYR A 737 25.50 -10.32 -2.30
CA TYR A 737 25.07 -9.52 -3.46
C TYR A 737 26.26 -8.95 -4.24
N GLY A 738 26.53 -9.50 -5.41
CA GLY A 738 27.53 -9.03 -6.37
C GLY A 738 26.94 -8.29 -7.56
N GLU A 739 25.61 -8.27 -7.71
CA GLU A 739 24.89 -7.49 -8.72
C GLU A 739 24.47 -6.11 -8.14
N PRO A 740 25.05 -4.99 -8.61
CA PRO A 740 24.71 -3.67 -8.07
C PRO A 740 23.29 -3.24 -8.44
N PRO A 741 22.59 -2.47 -7.58
CA PRO A 741 21.28 -1.89 -7.92
C PRO A 741 21.36 -0.93 -9.11
N ASP A 742 20.28 -0.83 -9.88
CA ASP A 742 20.20 0.03 -11.08
C ASP A 742 20.46 1.52 -10.78
N SER A 743 20.04 1.99 -9.59
CA SER A 743 20.31 3.36 -9.15
C SER A 743 21.80 3.63 -8.97
N LEU A 744 22.55 2.67 -8.42
CA LEU A 744 24.00 2.78 -8.22
C LEU A 744 24.75 2.68 -9.55
N ARG A 745 24.28 1.81 -10.46
CA ARG A 745 24.78 1.74 -11.83
C ARG A 745 24.61 3.07 -12.56
N ALA A 746 23.43 3.68 -12.50
CA ALA A 746 23.15 4.95 -13.16
C ALA A 746 24.02 6.10 -12.62
N GLU A 747 24.22 6.17 -11.28
CA GLU A 747 25.09 7.15 -10.65
C GLU A 747 26.54 7.03 -11.15
N PHE A 748 27.11 5.82 -11.08
CA PHE A 748 28.51 5.61 -11.43
C PHE A 748 28.77 5.62 -12.94
N ALA A 749 27.81 5.17 -13.77
CA ALA A 749 27.96 5.21 -15.23
C ALA A 749 28.18 6.62 -15.78
N SER A 750 27.67 7.65 -15.08
CA SER A 750 27.87 9.04 -15.48
C SER A 750 29.27 9.60 -15.17
N LEU A 751 30.02 8.94 -14.27
CA LEU A 751 31.30 9.44 -13.74
C LEU A 751 32.48 8.52 -14.09
N TYR A 752 32.24 7.22 -14.16
CA TYR A 752 33.23 6.18 -14.39
C TYR A 752 32.67 5.11 -15.33
N THR A 753 33.33 4.91 -16.47
CA THR A 753 32.90 3.92 -17.47
C THR A 753 33.34 2.50 -17.08
N GLY A 754 32.39 1.56 -17.01
CA GLY A 754 32.70 0.12 -16.87
C GLY A 754 33.11 -0.35 -15.46
N ILE A 755 32.84 0.43 -14.41
CA ILE A 755 33.23 0.09 -13.03
C ILE A 755 32.13 -0.64 -12.24
N CYS A 756 30.85 -0.41 -12.58
CA CYS A 756 29.70 -0.95 -11.85
C CYS A 756 29.18 -2.27 -12.44
N GLU A 757 30.10 -3.17 -12.78
CA GLU A 757 29.81 -4.51 -13.31
C GLU A 757 29.61 -5.52 -12.19
N ALA A 758 28.79 -6.54 -12.44
CA ALA A 758 28.49 -7.56 -11.43
C ALA A 758 29.72 -8.45 -11.15
N GLY A 759 30.03 -8.69 -9.88
CA GLY A 759 31.19 -9.52 -9.51
C GLY A 759 31.47 -9.61 -8.01
N SER A 760 32.49 -10.40 -7.67
CA SER A 760 32.91 -10.68 -6.28
C SER A 760 33.48 -9.44 -5.57
N SER A 761 33.93 -8.43 -6.32
CA SER A 761 34.35 -7.12 -5.80
C SER A 761 33.22 -6.43 -5.03
N ILE A 762 32.05 -6.30 -5.66
CA ILE A 762 30.84 -5.68 -5.07
C ILE A 762 30.35 -6.52 -3.89
N ALA A 763 30.35 -7.85 -4.04
CA ALA A 763 29.98 -8.76 -2.96
C ALA A 763 30.90 -8.61 -1.74
N THR A 764 32.21 -8.43 -1.94
CA THR A 764 33.17 -8.23 -0.85
C THR A 764 32.91 -6.92 -0.10
N ALA A 765 32.65 -5.82 -0.82
CA ALA A 765 32.30 -4.55 -0.18
C ALA A 765 30.97 -4.62 0.57
N ALA A 766 29.95 -5.29 0.01
CA ALA A 766 28.70 -5.55 0.70
C ALA A 766 28.93 -6.39 1.96
N MET A 767 29.73 -7.46 1.88
CA MET A 767 30.08 -8.31 3.02
C MET A 767 30.83 -7.55 4.12
N ALA A 768 31.73 -6.65 3.75
CA ALA A 768 32.44 -5.77 4.69
C ALA A 768 31.48 -4.83 5.42
N GLY A 769 30.56 -4.20 4.69
CA GLY A 769 29.51 -3.35 5.27
C GLY A 769 28.57 -4.12 6.21
N ILE A 770 28.16 -5.32 5.80
CA ILE A 770 27.36 -6.22 6.64
C ILE A 770 28.11 -6.55 7.93
N SER A 771 29.37 -6.98 7.83
CA SER A 771 30.22 -7.35 8.96
C SER A 771 30.41 -6.18 9.93
N ALA A 772 30.61 -4.97 9.40
CA ALA A 772 30.72 -3.76 10.22
C ALA A 772 29.43 -3.46 10.99
N THR A 773 28.28 -3.56 10.33
CA THR A 773 26.97 -3.41 10.99
C THR A 773 26.71 -4.49 12.02
N MET A 774 27.10 -5.74 11.77
CA MET A 774 26.98 -6.83 12.76
C MET A 774 27.86 -6.56 13.98
N LEU A 775 29.09 -6.09 13.77
CA LEU A 775 30.00 -5.80 14.87
C LEU A 775 29.51 -4.60 15.69
N ALA A 776 29.02 -3.55 15.02
CA ALA A 776 28.42 -2.40 15.67
C ALA A 776 27.17 -2.78 16.47
N TYR A 777 26.40 -3.75 16.00
CA TYR A 777 25.24 -4.25 16.71
C TYR A 777 25.62 -5.14 17.90
N ALA A 778 26.64 -5.98 17.76
CA ALA A 778 27.17 -6.80 18.84
C ALA A 778 27.65 -5.97 20.03
N THR A 779 28.19 -4.77 19.82
CA THR A 779 28.54 -3.86 20.92
C THR A 779 27.33 -3.23 21.59
N ALA A 780 26.20 -3.11 20.89
CA ALA A 780 24.95 -2.56 21.42
C ALA A 780 24.10 -3.56 22.20
N LEU A 781 24.09 -4.82 21.75
CA LEU A 781 23.21 -5.86 22.27
C LEU A 781 23.25 -6.05 23.80
N PRO A 782 24.42 -6.06 24.48
CA PRO A 782 24.46 -6.21 25.95
C PRO A 782 23.79 -5.08 26.73
N SER A 783 23.68 -3.88 26.13
CA SER A 783 22.99 -2.72 26.72
C SER A 783 21.50 -2.70 26.38
N LEU A 784 21.07 -3.53 25.42
CA LEU A 784 19.68 -3.66 24.97
C LEU A 784 18.96 -4.83 25.62
N VAL A 785 19.70 -5.87 26.04
CA VAL A 785 19.15 -7.10 26.60
C VAL A 785 19.90 -7.45 27.89
N GLU A 786 19.17 -7.71 28.97
CA GLU A 786 19.72 -8.07 30.30
C GLU A 786 20.27 -9.52 30.34
N ILE A 787 21.23 -9.85 29.46
CA ILE A 787 21.93 -11.14 29.45
C ILE A 787 23.45 -10.90 29.50
N PRO A 788 24.18 -11.40 30.51
CA PRO A 788 25.62 -11.21 30.59
C PRO A 788 26.37 -12.11 29.57
N CYS A 789 26.73 -11.55 28.40
CA CYS A 789 27.37 -12.29 27.31
C CYS A 789 28.58 -11.59 26.65
N ASN A 790 29.14 -10.56 27.30
CA ASN A 790 30.19 -9.70 26.72
C ASN A 790 31.44 -10.45 26.24
N HIS A 791 31.83 -11.53 26.92
CA HIS A 791 33.03 -12.29 26.56
C HIS A 791 32.85 -13.09 25.27
N VAL A 792 31.64 -13.62 25.03
CA VAL A 792 31.30 -14.40 23.82
C VAL A 792 31.26 -13.49 22.59
N LEU A 793 30.65 -12.31 22.71
CA LEU A 793 30.53 -11.36 21.59
C LEU A 793 31.87 -10.75 21.16
N LYS A 794 32.89 -10.74 22.02
CA LYS A 794 34.25 -10.30 21.62
C LYS A 794 34.85 -11.17 20.53
N ARG A 795 34.49 -12.46 20.46
CA ARG A 795 34.99 -13.39 19.44
C ARG A 795 34.58 -13.01 18.02
N LEU A 796 33.47 -12.27 17.86
CA LEU A 796 33.01 -11.73 16.58
C LEU A 796 33.99 -10.74 15.95
N ARG A 797 34.96 -10.24 16.70
CA ARG A 797 36.02 -9.35 16.17
C ARG A 797 37.16 -10.12 15.51
N THR A 798 37.14 -11.45 15.56
CA THR A 798 38.08 -12.33 14.85
C THR A 798 37.51 -12.77 13.51
N THR A 799 38.37 -13.04 12.52
CA THR A 799 37.93 -13.59 11.21
C THR A 799 37.03 -14.82 11.39
N LYS A 800 37.45 -15.81 12.18
CA LYS A 800 36.68 -17.05 12.41
C LYS A 800 35.34 -16.81 13.09
N GLY A 801 35.31 -15.94 14.10
CA GLY A 801 34.08 -15.61 14.81
C GLY A 801 33.07 -14.90 13.92
N MET A 802 33.52 -13.95 13.09
CA MET A 802 32.68 -13.29 12.10
C MET A 802 32.22 -14.26 11.01
N GLU A 803 33.09 -15.13 10.50
CA GLU A 803 32.74 -16.14 9.50
C GLU A 803 31.60 -17.05 9.99
N ALA A 804 31.67 -17.54 11.22
CA ALA A 804 30.60 -18.35 11.81
C ALA A 804 29.27 -17.59 11.93
N LEU A 805 29.32 -16.29 12.25
CA LEU A 805 28.13 -15.45 12.25
C LEU A 805 27.58 -15.28 10.83
N LEU A 806 28.42 -14.97 9.84
CA LEU A 806 28.01 -14.83 8.44
C LEU A 806 27.38 -16.13 7.90
N CYS A 807 27.93 -17.29 8.26
CA CYS A 807 27.32 -18.59 7.97
C CYS A 807 25.89 -18.72 8.52
N ARG A 808 25.63 -18.15 9.71
CA ARG A 808 24.30 -18.11 10.32
C ARG A 808 23.35 -17.13 9.65
N LEU A 809 23.88 -16.08 9.01
CA LEU A 809 23.13 -15.15 8.17
C LEU A 809 22.89 -15.70 6.74
N ALA A 810 23.51 -16.82 6.39
CA ALA A 810 23.43 -17.43 5.06
C ALA A 810 22.52 -18.67 5.05
N PRO A 811 21.21 -18.52 4.72
CA PRO A 811 20.32 -19.68 4.64
C PRO A 811 20.79 -20.67 3.57
N GLN A 812 20.69 -21.97 3.87
CA GLN A 812 21.08 -23.01 2.94
C GLN A 812 20.14 -23.08 1.73
N SER A 813 20.69 -23.00 0.52
CA SER A 813 19.96 -23.14 -0.73
C SER A 813 19.87 -24.61 -1.15
N LYS A 814 18.67 -25.07 -1.56
CA LYS A 814 18.50 -26.41 -2.17
C LYS A 814 18.97 -26.45 -3.63
N ALA A 815 18.88 -25.32 -4.34
CA ALA A 815 19.24 -25.22 -5.75
C ALA A 815 20.76 -25.10 -5.97
N HIS A 816 21.45 -24.43 -5.05
CA HIS A 816 22.89 -24.20 -5.12
C HIS A 816 23.54 -24.54 -3.77
N PRO A 817 23.66 -25.84 -3.43
CA PRO A 817 24.14 -26.26 -2.11
C PRO A 817 25.61 -25.88 -1.86
N TRP A 818 26.38 -25.65 -2.93
CA TRP A 818 27.80 -25.31 -2.86
C TRP A 818 28.05 -23.84 -2.48
N LEU A 819 27.07 -22.93 -2.59
CA LEU A 819 27.24 -21.53 -2.20
C LEU A 819 26.15 -21.08 -1.23
N ARG A 820 26.57 -20.52 -0.10
CA ARG A 820 25.68 -19.96 0.93
C ARG A 820 25.69 -18.43 0.85
N ALA A 821 24.55 -17.87 0.43
CA ALA A 821 24.38 -16.44 0.27
C ALA A 821 24.00 -15.77 1.59
N VAL A 822 24.86 -14.90 2.12
CA VAL A 822 24.61 -14.06 3.30
C VAL A 822 23.51 -13.05 2.99
N LYS A 823 22.41 -13.11 3.76
CA LYS A 823 21.20 -12.30 3.55
C LYS A 823 20.73 -11.67 4.87
N PRO A 824 21.32 -10.55 5.31
CA PRO A 824 20.95 -9.89 6.56
C PRO A 824 19.45 -9.53 6.65
N PRO A 825 18.78 -9.04 5.60
CA PRO A 825 17.34 -8.78 5.66
C PRO A 825 16.53 -10.05 6.00
N VAL A 826 16.94 -11.22 5.49
CA VAL A 826 16.31 -12.51 5.83
C VAL A 826 16.56 -12.87 7.29
N PHE A 827 17.77 -12.65 7.79
CA PHE A 827 18.09 -12.86 9.21
C PHE A 827 17.28 -11.94 10.13
N TRP A 828 17.21 -10.64 9.81
CA TRP A 828 16.44 -9.63 10.56
C TRP A 828 14.94 -9.94 10.59
N LYS A 829 14.40 -10.39 9.45
CA LYS A 829 13.02 -10.84 9.30
C LYS A 829 12.71 -12.08 10.13
N ASN A 830 13.60 -13.08 10.08
CA ASN A 830 13.40 -14.35 10.78
C ASN A 830 13.64 -14.25 12.29
N LYS A 831 14.37 -13.22 12.74
CA LYS A 831 14.65 -12.96 14.16
C LYS A 831 14.28 -11.50 14.48
N PRO A 832 13.00 -11.20 14.71
CA PRO A 832 12.53 -9.81 14.82
C PRO A 832 12.94 -9.09 16.10
N GLY A 833 13.23 -9.79 17.20
CA GLY A 833 13.60 -9.18 18.48
C GLY A 833 15.09 -9.25 18.81
N ASP A 834 15.58 -8.24 19.52
CA ASP A 834 16.99 -8.12 19.90
C ASP A 834 17.48 -9.31 20.74
N SER A 835 16.66 -9.83 21.66
CA SER A 835 16.99 -11.04 22.43
C SER A 835 17.20 -12.27 21.55
N MET A 836 16.37 -12.48 20.51
CA MET A 836 16.53 -13.61 19.59
C MET A 836 17.77 -13.46 18.71
N ARG A 837 18.06 -12.24 18.27
CA ARG A 837 19.29 -11.95 17.51
C ARG A 837 20.51 -12.17 18.39
N LEU A 838 20.46 -11.75 19.65
CA LEU A 838 21.53 -11.97 20.62
C LEU A 838 21.77 -13.47 20.88
N CYS A 839 20.72 -14.27 21.12
CA CYS A 839 20.88 -15.71 21.25
C CYS A 839 21.54 -16.31 20.00
N ALA A 840 21.13 -15.89 18.80
CA ALA A 840 21.74 -16.37 17.57
C ALA A 840 23.22 -15.96 17.42
N PHE A 841 23.63 -14.81 17.95
CA PHE A 841 25.03 -14.39 17.99
C PHE A 841 25.82 -15.20 19.02
N ILE A 842 25.22 -15.54 20.16
CA ILE A 842 25.86 -16.37 21.20
C ILE A 842 26.03 -17.81 20.71
N ASP A 843 24.96 -18.39 20.14
CA ASP A 843 24.95 -19.78 19.65
C ASP A 843 26.06 -20.02 18.62
N THR A 844 26.28 -19.07 17.69
CA THR A 844 27.33 -19.23 16.67
C THR A 844 28.72 -19.24 17.27
N GLN A 845 28.92 -18.49 18.36
CA GLN A 845 30.23 -18.44 19.01
C GLN A 845 30.45 -19.58 20.01
N ALA A 846 29.44 -20.41 20.31
CA ALA A 846 29.63 -21.63 21.09
C ALA A 846 30.19 -22.78 20.25
N GLU A 847 30.03 -22.72 18.93
CA GLU A 847 30.49 -23.73 17.96
C GLU A 847 31.91 -23.47 17.42
N VAL A 848 32.37 -22.23 17.51
CA VAL A 848 33.76 -21.79 17.19
C VAL A 848 34.62 -21.98 18.43
#